data_AF-A0A355EX57-F1
#
_entry.id   AF-A0A355EX57-F1
#
_cell.length_a   1.000
_cell.length_b   1.000
_cell.length_c   1.000
_cell.angle_alpha   90.00
_cell.angle_beta   90.00
_cell.angle_gamma   90.00
#
_symmetry.space_group_name_H-M   'P 1'
#
loop_
_entity.id
_entity.type
_entity.pdbx_description
1 polymer ?
#
loop_
_entity_poly.entity_id
_entity_poly.type
_entity_poly.pdbx_seq_one_letter_code
_entity_poly.pdbx_strand_id
1 'polypeptide(L)'
;MDRRALPAPEGDALQRGEYVAPRTPVERRLCEIWEELLGVEQVGIEDNFFDLGGHSLLATQVVSRVRSDLGVEVPLRAIFEHPTVGSFCDKLPELRGGLVLPPIEAVAAREGLPLSYGQQRLWFIDRLEGRSSQYNIPSMVRVRGGLDRQAFAAVFQTIVDRHESLRTVFREVDGVVVQVIRQGVVFPLASRDLTGLSAQERAVEVRRLAALDAVEPFDLSRDLLLRATLLKLAEEEHVLLLNMHHIASDGWSMGILMRELGALYEAYRAGKENPLPPLAVQYADYASWQRRWLQGDVLEGQLGYWRERLAGLPPVHELPLDRPRPPREGFAGGEHVMRIGEEVGRRLEAVCRESGATLFMVLQVALAALVGRWSHATDVVLGSPIAGRIHRDVEPLIGLFINTLVLRNDLSGDPRFADLLEAGKQMILDAYAHQHVPFEMLVEELRPQRSLSHSPLFQILLVLQNAERGDGGAGAARLETVGAGVSTVRFDLELNALQSEGGLLLSWYYKKELFDAPTVARLADGFARLLAGAAEAGQRRLSELPLLGEVERHQLLGEWNDAGEAAQMGETLTGLFEAQVARTPEAEALVCGGERLSYRDLDARAASLAARLRALGTGPEVRVGVLLRRTPEMVTALLAVLKAGGGYVALDPAYPPERLAFLLRDAGASLLITETALGVAVPGFAGSIVLAGEPVSEAVPASPPSAVQPGHLAYVIYTSGSTGTPKGVAIEHRSAAALVRWAAAAYGAEELAGVLASTSICFDLSVFELFVPLCLGGRVVLVDDALALPAVAGAGVTLVNTVPSAMAELCRLDALPASVRTVNLAGEALPGRLVEAIYATSTVLSVWNLYGPSEDTTYSTGFRVPREASREPAIGRPLPGTRAFLLGPGGDLVPPGVVGELCLAGAGLSRGYLGRGDLTAESFVPDPFAGTPGERLYRTGD
;
A
#
# COMPACT_ATOMS: atom_id res chain seq x y z
N MET A 1 -39.82 -24.78 -7.34
CA MET A 1 -40.49 -24.49 -6.06
C MET A 1 -41.71 -23.63 -6.35
N ASP A 2 -42.86 -24.01 -5.81
CA ASP A 2 -44.14 -23.32 -6.00
C ASP A 2 -44.15 -21.99 -5.23
N ARG A 3 -44.07 -20.87 -5.97
CA ARG A 3 -43.99 -19.50 -5.44
C ARG A 3 -45.30 -19.02 -4.78
N ARG A 4 -46.40 -19.77 -4.86
CA ARG A 4 -47.70 -19.39 -4.27
C ARG A 4 -47.97 -19.97 -2.88
N ALA A 5 -47.06 -20.77 -2.35
CA ALA A 5 -47.17 -21.38 -1.02
C ALA A 5 -46.33 -20.67 0.06
N LEU A 6 -45.75 -19.50 -0.24
CA LEU A 6 -45.02 -18.68 0.73
C LEU A 6 -46.02 -17.77 1.49
N PRO A 7 -45.95 -17.70 2.83
CA PRO A 7 -46.71 -16.70 3.58
C PRO A 7 -46.34 -15.29 3.09
N ALA A 8 -47.32 -14.40 3.02
CA ALA A 8 -47.11 -13.01 2.66
C ALA A 8 -46.06 -12.40 3.62
N PRO A 9 -45.08 -11.62 3.12
CA PRO A 9 -44.13 -10.94 4.00
C PRO A 9 -44.90 -9.94 4.85
N GLU A 10 -45.01 -10.21 6.14
CA GLU A 10 -45.32 -9.20 7.14
C GLU A 10 -44.16 -8.19 7.09
N GLY A 11 -44.46 -6.98 6.63
CA GLY A 11 -43.46 -5.92 6.50
C GLY A 11 -42.76 -5.67 7.83
N ASP A 12 -41.46 -5.40 7.74
CA ASP A 12 -40.54 -5.08 8.83
C ASP A 12 -41.18 -4.15 9.86
N ALA A 13 -41.65 -4.74 10.95
CA ALA A 13 -41.76 -4.06 12.23
C ALA A 13 -40.35 -3.93 12.82
N LEU A 14 -39.52 -3.10 12.20
CA LEU A 14 -38.45 -2.41 12.94
C LEU A 14 -39.11 -1.76 14.15
N GLN A 15 -38.50 -1.91 15.33
CA GLN A 15 -38.97 -1.35 16.60
C GLN A 15 -39.12 0.18 16.49
N ARG A 16 -40.24 0.65 15.93
CA ARG A 16 -40.69 2.03 16.10
C ARG A 16 -40.96 2.20 17.59
N GLY A 17 -40.44 3.26 18.18
CA GLY A 17 -40.87 3.69 19.50
C GLY A 17 -42.39 3.86 19.52
N GLU A 18 -42.97 3.96 20.72
CA GLU A 18 -44.39 4.27 20.84
C GLU A 18 -44.67 5.60 20.12
N TYR A 19 -45.53 5.59 19.09
CA TYR A 19 -45.77 6.79 18.27
C TYR A 19 -46.27 7.95 19.12
N VAL A 20 -45.54 9.06 19.11
CA VAL A 20 -45.94 10.31 19.75
C VAL A 20 -46.28 11.36 18.70
N ALA A 21 -47.54 11.78 18.66
CA ALA A 21 -48.03 12.75 17.69
C ALA A 21 -47.44 14.17 17.91
N PRO A 22 -47.27 14.97 16.84
CA PRO A 22 -46.84 16.36 16.95
C PRO A 22 -47.81 17.21 17.78
N ARG A 23 -47.28 17.94 18.74
CA ARG A 23 -47.99 18.77 19.74
C ARG A 23 -48.11 20.23 19.28
N THR A 24 -47.16 20.71 18.47
CA THR A 24 -47.12 22.09 17.97
C THR A 24 -47.16 22.18 16.44
N PRO A 25 -47.49 23.35 15.85
CA PRO A 25 -47.42 23.56 14.40
C PRO A 25 -46.00 23.39 13.82
N VAL A 26 -44.98 23.75 14.59
CA VAL A 26 -43.57 23.60 14.17
C VAL A 26 -43.18 22.12 14.14
N GLU A 27 -43.52 21.35 15.18
CA GLU A 27 -43.32 19.89 15.21
C GLU A 27 -44.06 19.22 14.05
N ARG A 28 -45.30 19.61 13.77
CA ARG A 28 -46.06 19.08 12.63
C ARG A 28 -45.33 19.33 11.31
N ARG A 29 -44.86 20.57 11.09
CA ARG A 29 -44.16 20.89 9.85
C ARG A 29 -42.85 20.13 9.69
N LEU A 30 -42.11 19.91 10.78
CA LEU A 30 -40.90 19.09 10.75
C LEU A 30 -41.18 17.62 10.48
N CYS A 31 -42.22 17.04 11.10
CA CYS A 31 -42.69 15.69 10.77
C CYS A 31 -42.98 15.57 9.26
N GLU A 32 -43.74 16.51 8.68
CA GLU A 32 -44.04 16.53 7.24
C GLU A 32 -42.76 16.63 6.38
N ILE A 33 -41.79 17.45 6.78
CA ILE A 33 -40.50 17.58 6.09
C ILE A 33 -39.74 16.24 6.12
N TRP A 34 -39.74 15.55 7.26
CA TRP A 34 -39.05 14.27 7.43
C TRP A 34 -39.76 13.16 6.65
N GLU A 35 -41.09 13.10 6.69
CA GLU A 35 -41.92 12.17 5.89
C GLU A 35 -41.63 12.32 4.39
N GLU A 36 -41.61 13.56 3.88
CA GLU A 36 -41.31 13.86 2.48
C GLU A 36 -39.89 13.40 2.08
N LEU A 37 -38.91 13.62 2.96
CA LEU A 37 -37.50 13.36 2.68
C LEU A 37 -37.10 11.90 2.83
N LEU A 38 -37.60 11.24 3.86
CA LEU A 38 -37.28 9.85 4.19
C LEU A 38 -38.17 8.87 3.42
N GLY A 39 -39.25 9.35 2.80
CA GLY A 39 -40.21 8.51 2.07
C GLY A 39 -41.01 7.59 3.00
N VAL A 40 -41.20 8.00 4.26
CA VAL A 40 -41.95 7.23 5.26
C VAL A 40 -43.36 7.81 5.44
N GLU A 41 -44.35 6.95 5.68
CA GLU A 41 -45.75 7.37 5.76
C GLU A 41 -46.09 8.21 7.01
N GLN A 42 -45.34 8.03 8.10
CA GLN A 42 -45.65 8.67 9.38
C GLN A 42 -44.39 8.83 10.23
N VAL A 43 -44.15 10.06 10.75
CA VAL A 43 -43.07 10.40 11.68
C VAL A 43 -43.63 10.95 12.99
N GLY A 44 -43.27 10.34 14.11
CA GLY A 44 -43.54 10.80 15.47
C GLY A 44 -42.46 11.75 16.00
N ILE A 45 -42.76 12.50 17.07
CA ILE A 45 -41.82 13.51 17.60
C ILE A 45 -40.59 12.92 18.30
N GLU A 46 -40.67 11.68 18.75
CA GLU A 46 -39.56 10.95 19.39
C GLU A 46 -38.81 10.04 18.40
N ASP A 47 -39.24 9.98 17.14
CA ASP A 47 -38.55 9.18 16.13
C ASP A 47 -37.21 9.81 15.79
N ASN A 48 -36.17 8.98 15.72
CA ASN A 48 -34.82 9.41 15.40
C ASN A 48 -34.61 9.48 13.89
N PHE A 49 -34.09 10.61 13.40
CA PHE A 49 -33.85 10.88 11.98
C PHE A 49 -33.02 9.80 11.30
N PHE A 50 -31.95 9.34 11.95
CA PHE A 50 -31.00 8.39 11.37
C PHE A 50 -31.54 6.96 11.43
N ASP A 51 -32.35 6.63 12.45
CA ASP A 51 -33.03 5.32 12.53
C ASP A 51 -34.08 5.14 11.44
N LEU A 52 -34.66 6.25 10.96
CA LEU A 52 -35.61 6.28 9.83
C LEU A 52 -34.93 6.27 8.45
N GLY A 53 -33.61 6.04 8.38
CA GLY A 53 -32.84 6.04 7.12
C GLY A 53 -32.25 7.40 6.74
N GLY A 54 -32.29 8.38 7.65
CA GLY A 54 -31.66 9.67 7.46
C GLY A 54 -30.14 9.58 7.35
N HIS A 55 -29.56 10.42 6.50
CA HIS A 55 -28.11 10.54 6.32
C HIS A 55 -27.71 11.99 6.05
N SER A 56 -26.41 12.31 6.06
CA SER A 56 -25.90 13.71 5.98
C SER A 56 -26.48 14.52 4.82
N LEU A 57 -26.72 13.89 3.66
CA LEU A 57 -27.36 14.53 2.52
C LEU A 57 -28.83 14.92 2.78
N LEU A 58 -29.66 14.02 3.34
CA LEU A 58 -31.03 14.34 3.74
C LEU A 58 -31.04 15.36 4.87
N ALA A 59 -30.11 15.27 5.83
CA ALA A 59 -29.97 16.26 6.90
C ALA A 59 -29.69 17.67 6.32
N THR A 60 -28.86 17.78 5.28
CA THR A 60 -28.65 19.06 4.57
C THR A 60 -29.93 19.57 3.92
N GLN A 61 -30.75 18.69 3.35
CA GLN A 61 -32.06 19.07 2.80
C GLN A 61 -33.09 19.43 3.89
N VAL A 62 -33.03 18.81 5.07
CA VAL A 62 -33.82 19.21 6.24
C VAL A 62 -33.46 20.63 6.63
N VAL A 63 -32.17 20.96 6.79
CA VAL A 63 -31.74 22.35 7.10
C VAL A 63 -32.26 23.34 6.06
N SER A 64 -32.12 23.01 4.77
CA SER A 64 -32.62 23.83 3.66
C SER A 64 -34.14 24.06 3.74
N ARG A 65 -34.94 23.02 4.01
CA ARG A 65 -36.40 23.10 4.17
C ARG A 65 -36.81 23.84 5.44
N VAL A 66 -36.09 23.66 6.56
CA VAL A 66 -36.31 24.40 7.81
C VAL A 66 -36.13 25.90 7.59
N ARG A 67 -35.07 26.28 6.85
CA ARG A 67 -34.88 27.69 6.46
C ARG A 67 -36.03 28.20 5.60
N SER A 68 -36.43 27.46 4.56
CA SER A 68 -37.48 27.93 3.63
C SER A 68 -38.86 28.03 4.28
N ASP A 69 -39.19 27.07 5.14
CA ASP A 69 -40.56 26.88 5.62
C ASP A 69 -40.78 27.52 7.00
N LEU A 70 -39.75 27.58 7.83
CA LEU A 70 -39.81 28.12 9.20
C LEU A 70 -39.05 29.45 9.36
N GLY A 71 -38.23 29.84 8.38
CA GLY A 71 -37.44 31.08 8.42
C GLY A 71 -36.33 31.07 9.47
N VAL A 72 -35.86 29.88 9.87
CA VAL A 72 -34.80 29.70 10.87
C VAL A 72 -33.58 29.06 10.24
N GLU A 73 -32.41 29.68 10.38
CA GLU A 73 -31.13 29.07 10.01
C GLU A 73 -30.62 28.24 11.18
N VAL A 74 -30.26 26.99 10.91
CA VAL A 74 -29.76 26.04 11.90
C VAL A 74 -28.50 25.36 11.35
N PRO A 75 -27.46 25.13 12.19
CA PRO A 75 -26.29 24.39 11.74
C PRO A 75 -26.66 22.92 11.47
N LEU A 76 -26.04 22.29 10.48
CA LEU A 76 -26.26 20.87 10.18
C LEU A 76 -26.03 19.97 11.42
N ARG A 77 -25.02 20.32 12.22
CA ARG A 77 -24.69 19.72 13.52
C ARG A 77 -25.90 19.59 14.45
N ALA A 78 -26.87 20.50 14.39
CA ALA A 78 -28.05 20.46 15.25
C ALA A 78 -28.90 19.20 15.05
N ILE A 79 -28.99 18.67 13.82
CA ILE A 79 -29.74 17.43 13.55
C ILE A 79 -29.01 16.22 14.16
N PHE A 80 -27.68 16.26 14.25
CA PHE A 80 -26.89 15.20 14.87
C PHE A 80 -26.96 15.26 16.41
N GLU A 81 -26.96 16.46 16.98
CA GLU A 81 -27.04 16.68 18.44
C GLU A 81 -28.47 16.50 18.98
N HIS A 82 -29.48 16.78 18.14
CA HIS A 82 -30.91 16.67 18.46
C HIS A 82 -31.64 15.87 17.35
N PRO A 83 -31.46 14.54 17.32
CA PRO A 83 -31.88 13.70 16.21
C PRO A 83 -33.36 13.33 16.22
N THR A 84 -34.17 13.85 17.15
CA THR A 84 -35.63 13.66 17.16
C THR A 84 -36.33 14.97 16.88
N VAL A 85 -37.51 14.93 16.25
CA VAL A 85 -38.27 16.16 15.93
C VAL A 85 -38.56 16.98 17.20
N GLY A 86 -38.90 16.33 18.31
CA GLY A 86 -39.16 16.96 19.60
C GLY A 86 -37.93 17.66 20.16
N SER A 87 -36.80 16.95 20.26
CA SER A 87 -35.55 17.54 20.78
C SER A 87 -35.03 18.67 19.89
N PHE A 88 -35.15 18.52 18.57
CA PHE A 88 -34.78 19.54 17.60
C PHE A 88 -35.66 20.79 17.72
N CYS A 89 -36.98 20.62 17.86
CA CYS A 89 -37.92 21.71 18.13
C CYS A 89 -37.60 22.47 19.41
N ASP A 90 -37.33 21.75 20.51
CA ASP A 90 -37.05 22.36 21.82
C ASP A 90 -35.79 23.23 21.77
N LYS A 91 -34.82 22.85 20.93
CA LYS A 91 -33.54 23.54 20.77
C LYS A 91 -33.54 24.60 19.67
N LEU A 92 -34.52 24.61 18.79
CA LEU A 92 -34.67 25.58 17.71
C LEU A 92 -34.51 27.05 18.13
N PRO A 93 -35.01 27.50 19.31
CA PRO A 93 -34.82 28.87 19.78
C PRO A 93 -33.36 29.21 20.12
N GLU A 94 -32.61 28.25 20.67
CA GLU A 94 -31.19 28.40 21.05
C GLU A 94 -30.26 28.27 19.83
N LEU A 95 -30.68 27.53 18.80
CA LEU A 95 -29.93 27.28 17.57
C LEU A 95 -29.97 28.45 16.57
N ARG A 96 -30.69 29.53 16.90
CA ARG A 96 -30.75 30.76 16.09
C ARG A 96 -29.40 31.46 16.12
N GLY A 97 -28.69 31.50 14.99
CA GLY A 97 -27.42 32.23 14.88
C GLY A 97 -26.37 31.65 13.93
N GLY A 98 -26.73 30.68 13.08
CA GLY A 98 -25.85 30.17 12.03
C GLY A 98 -25.54 31.20 10.94
N LEU A 99 -24.61 30.83 10.04
CA LEU A 99 -24.31 31.61 8.84
C LEU A 99 -25.57 31.78 7.99
N VAL A 100 -26.11 33.01 7.94
CA VAL A 100 -27.33 33.31 7.18
C VAL A 100 -26.99 33.38 5.70
N LEU A 101 -27.48 32.41 4.94
CA LEU A 101 -27.29 32.37 3.49
C LEU A 101 -28.31 33.31 2.81
N PRO A 102 -27.88 34.28 1.99
CA PRO A 102 -28.82 35.13 1.27
C PRO A 102 -29.61 34.32 0.24
N PRO A 103 -30.83 34.73 -0.13
CA PRO A 103 -31.62 34.05 -1.16
C PRO A 103 -30.92 34.10 -2.53
N ILE A 104 -31.17 33.09 -3.36
CA ILE A 104 -30.71 33.08 -4.75
C ILE A 104 -31.74 33.80 -5.61
N GLU A 105 -31.36 34.95 -6.16
CA GLU A 105 -32.22 35.76 -7.03
C GLU A 105 -31.85 35.56 -8.50
N ALA A 106 -32.87 35.48 -9.36
CA ALA A 106 -32.67 35.44 -10.81
C ALA A 106 -32.01 36.75 -11.31
N VAL A 107 -30.91 36.62 -12.06
CA VAL A 107 -30.18 37.75 -12.61
C VAL A 107 -30.87 38.24 -13.88
N ALA A 108 -31.38 39.47 -13.85
CA ALA A 108 -32.14 40.04 -14.96
C ALA A 108 -31.28 40.26 -16.24
N ALA A 109 -30.04 40.74 -16.07
CA ALA A 109 -29.12 40.94 -17.18
C ALA A 109 -28.32 39.65 -17.46
N ARG A 110 -28.45 39.09 -18.66
CA ARG A 110 -27.72 37.88 -19.08
C ARG A 110 -26.37 38.18 -19.75
N GLU A 111 -25.79 39.35 -19.48
CA GLU A 111 -24.49 39.79 -19.98
C GLU A 111 -23.43 39.76 -18.86
N GLY A 112 -22.19 39.40 -19.19
CA GLY A 112 -21.07 39.43 -18.23
C GLY A 112 -21.22 38.49 -17.03
N LEU A 113 -21.99 37.40 -17.18
CA LEU A 113 -22.28 36.45 -16.10
C LEU A 113 -20.97 35.79 -15.60
N PRO A 114 -20.63 35.87 -14.31
CA PRO A 114 -19.40 35.29 -13.79
C PRO A 114 -19.49 33.77 -13.71
N LEU A 115 -18.36 33.08 -13.76
CA LEU A 115 -18.27 31.65 -13.48
C LEU A 115 -18.36 31.41 -11.97
N SER A 116 -18.94 30.28 -11.56
CA SER A 116 -18.73 29.77 -10.20
C SER A 116 -17.24 29.50 -9.96
N TYR A 117 -16.80 29.40 -8.71
CA TYR A 117 -15.39 29.09 -8.43
C TYR A 117 -14.94 27.75 -9.05
N GLY A 118 -15.78 26.71 -8.94
CA GLY A 118 -15.52 25.41 -9.58
C GLY A 118 -15.47 25.49 -11.11
N GLN A 119 -16.38 26.25 -11.73
CA GLN A 119 -16.35 26.45 -13.18
C GLN A 119 -15.07 27.16 -13.64
N GLN A 120 -14.65 28.21 -12.92
CA GLN A 120 -13.44 28.96 -13.25
C GLN A 120 -12.20 28.08 -13.25
N ARG A 121 -12.10 27.16 -12.27
CA ARG A 121 -10.98 26.22 -12.21
C ARG A 121 -11.00 25.22 -13.35
N LEU A 122 -12.13 24.56 -13.61
CA LEU A 122 -12.19 23.57 -14.70
C LEU A 122 -11.87 24.21 -16.04
N TRP A 123 -12.31 25.45 -16.26
CA TRP A 123 -11.90 26.23 -17.42
C TRP A 123 -10.38 26.49 -17.43
N PHE A 124 -9.78 26.87 -16.31
CA PHE A 124 -8.33 27.05 -16.22
C PHE A 124 -7.54 25.77 -16.52
N ILE A 125 -7.98 24.62 -16.00
CA ILE A 125 -7.35 23.31 -16.27
C ILE A 125 -7.46 22.97 -17.76
N ASP A 126 -8.64 23.12 -18.36
CA ASP A 126 -8.83 22.88 -19.80
C ASP A 126 -7.89 23.74 -20.67
N ARG A 127 -7.65 24.99 -20.27
CA ARG A 127 -6.71 25.90 -20.93
C ARG A 127 -5.25 25.51 -20.74
N LEU A 128 -4.89 24.98 -19.57
CA LEU A 128 -3.53 24.56 -19.24
C LEU A 128 -3.15 23.25 -19.96
N GLU A 129 -4.07 22.28 -20.01
CA GLU A 129 -3.85 20.95 -20.59
C GLU A 129 -4.06 20.92 -22.11
N GLY A 130 -4.84 21.87 -22.65
CA GLY A 130 -5.13 21.96 -24.08
C GLY A 130 -6.17 20.95 -24.54
N ARG A 131 -7.45 21.22 -24.23
CA ARG A 131 -8.64 20.40 -24.59
C ARG A 131 -8.50 18.93 -24.16
N SER A 132 -8.87 18.67 -22.93
CA SER A 132 -8.74 17.36 -22.26
C SER A 132 -10.11 16.66 -22.13
N SER A 133 -10.13 15.33 -22.16
CA SER A 133 -11.33 14.52 -21.85
C SER A 133 -11.39 14.07 -20.39
N GLN A 134 -10.46 14.51 -19.55
CA GLN A 134 -10.38 14.16 -18.13
C GLN A 134 -11.66 14.48 -17.35
N TYR A 135 -12.37 15.55 -17.73
CA TYR A 135 -13.60 16.01 -17.10
C TYR A 135 -14.85 15.65 -17.91
N ASN A 136 -14.77 14.66 -18.79
CA ASN A 136 -15.93 14.04 -19.39
C ASN A 136 -16.62 13.11 -18.37
N ILE A 137 -17.95 13.08 -18.39
CA ILE A 137 -18.79 12.19 -17.58
C ILE A 137 -19.55 11.26 -18.55
N PRO A 138 -18.89 10.19 -19.04
CA PRO A 138 -19.54 9.24 -19.93
C PRO A 138 -20.48 8.31 -19.15
N SER A 139 -21.67 8.09 -19.71
CA SER A 139 -22.70 7.19 -19.21
C SER A 139 -23.24 6.36 -20.36
N MET A 140 -23.53 5.09 -20.09
CA MET A 140 -24.18 4.20 -21.05
C MET A 140 -25.54 3.79 -20.47
N VAL A 141 -26.62 4.01 -21.22
CA VAL A 141 -27.98 3.68 -20.80
C VAL A 141 -28.55 2.65 -21.76
N ARG A 142 -28.92 1.49 -21.26
CA ARG A 142 -29.62 0.47 -22.04
C ARG A 142 -31.10 0.82 -22.07
N VAL A 143 -31.67 0.81 -23.27
CA VAL A 143 -33.09 1.11 -23.50
C VAL A 143 -33.77 -0.13 -24.06
N ARG A 144 -34.75 -0.66 -23.33
CA ARG A 144 -35.52 -1.85 -23.73
C ARG A 144 -36.96 -1.51 -24.05
N GLY A 145 -37.44 -1.92 -25.22
CA GLY A 145 -38.79 -1.69 -25.75
C GLY A 145 -38.81 -0.85 -27.02
N GLY A 146 -40.00 -0.70 -27.62
CA GLY A 146 -40.21 0.10 -28.83
C GLY A 146 -39.96 1.59 -28.58
N LEU A 147 -38.95 2.15 -29.25
CA LEU A 147 -38.53 3.53 -29.06
C LEU A 147 -39.05 4.44 -30.19
N ASP A 148 -39.96 5.35 -29.86
CA ASP A 148 -40.25 6.52 -30.72
C ASP A 148 -39.07 7.50 -30.72
N ARG A 149 -38.30 7.48 -31.81
CA ARG A 149 -37.12 8.32 -31.98
C ARG A 149 -37.44 9.82 -32.05
N GLN A 150 -38.59 10.21 -32.60
CA GLN A 150 -38.95 11.64 -32.72
C GLN A 150 -39.30 12.20 -31.34
N ALA A 151 -40.10 11.46 -30.57
CA ALA A 151 -40.36 11.82 -29.18
C ALA A 151 -39.05 11.88 -28.38
N PHE A 152 -38.15 10.90 -28.55
CA PHE A 152 -36.87 10.88 -27.86
C PHE A 152 -35.97 12.07 -28.20
N ALA A 153 -35.91 12.49 -29.47
CA ALA A 153 -35.17 13.68 -29.88
C ALA A 153 -35.77 14.97 -29.28
N ALA A 154 -37.10 15.08 -29.24
CA ALA A 154 -37.80 16.21 -28.65
C ALA A 154 -37.55 16.32 -27.14
N VAL A 155 -37.39 15.20 -26.43
CA VAL A 155 -37.01 15.17 -25.00
C VAL A 155 -35.67 15.86 -24.78
N PHE A 156 -34.62 15.47 -25.51
CA PHE A 156 -33.31 16.10 -25.36
C PHE A 156 -33.32 17.59 -25.68
N GLN A 157 -34.03 17.98 -26.74
CA GLN A 157 -34.20 19.39 -27.07
C GLN A 157 -34.83 20.16 -25.91
N THR A 158 -35.90 19.61 -25.31
CA THR A 158 -36.59 20.22 -24.16
C THR A 158 -35.67 20.37 -22.95
N ILE A 159 -34.86 19.35 -22.64
CA ILE A 159 -33.92 19.38 -21.52
C ILE A 159 -32.83 20.44 -21.75
N VAL A 160 -32.27 20.51 -22.96
CA VAL A 160 -31.25 21.52 -23.30
C VAL A 160 -31.82 22.94 -23.27
N ASP A 161 -33.08 23.13 -23.68
CA ASP A 161 -33.73 24.43 -23.60
C ASP A 161 -34.02 24.84 -22.15
N ARG A 162 -34.46 23.87 -21.33
CA ARG A 162 -34.82 24.03 -19.91
C ARG A 162 -33.63 24.39 -19.03
N HIS A 163 -32.49 23.73 -19.22
CA HIS A 163 -31.29 23.92 -18.38
C HIS A 163 -30.24 24.75 -19.13
N GLU A 164 -30.07 26.01 -18.72
CA GLU A 164 -29.12 26.94 -19.37
C GLU A 164 -27.68 26.42 -19.35
N SER A 165 -27.29 25.67 -18.32
CA SER A 165 -25.95 25.10 -18.15
C SER A 165 -25.51 24.24 -19.32
N LEU A 166 -26.43 23.48 -19.94
CA LEU A 166 -26.12 22.59 -21.07
C LEU A 166 -25.81 23.32 -22.38
N ARG A 167 -26.28 24.56 -22.50
CA ARG A 167 -26.08 25.45 -23.66
C ARG A 167 -25.26 26.67 -23.32
N THR A 168 -24.58 26.66 -22.18
CA THR A 168 -23.65 27.70 -21.77
C THR A 168 -22.27 27.40 -22.35
N VAL A 169 -21.62 28.42 -22.90
CA VAL A 169 -20.22 28.38 -23.32
C VAL A 169 -19.41 29.42 -22.56
N PHE A 170 -18.11 29.22 -22.44
CA PHE A 170 -17.21 30.06 -21.65
C PHE A 170 -16.30 30.86 -22.59
N ARG A 171 -16.33 32.18 -22.46
CA ARG A 171 -15.56 33.10 -23.32
C ARG A 171 -14.78 34.10 -22.49
N GLU A 172 -13.61 34.47 -22.99
CA GLU A 172 -12.83 35.55 -22.43
C GLU A 172 -13.23 36.87 -23.10
N VAL A 173 -13.61 37.86 -22.28
CA VAL A 173 -13.99 39.21 -22.70
C VAL A 173 -13.17 40.17 -21.83
N ASP A 174 -12.34 41.00 -22.46
CA ASP A 174 -11.46 41.97 -21.78
C ASP A 174 -10.58 41.36 -20.65
N GLY A 175 -10.10 40.12 -20.86
CA GLY A 175 -9.27 39.39 -19.89
C GLY A 175 -10.04 38.72 -18.76
N VAL A 176 -11.37 38.77 -18.77
CA VAL A 176 -12.25 38.11 -17.81
C VAL A 176 -13.05 37.01 -18.49
N VAL A 177 -13.04 35.82 -17.89
CA VAL A 177 -13.88 34.71 -18.39
C VAL A 177 -15.33 34.89 -17.91
N VAL A 178 -16.27 34.76 -18.84
CA VAL A 178 -17.71 34.92 -18.62
C VAL A 178 -18.51 33.75 -19.20
N GLN A 179 -19.69 33.51 -18.63
CA GLN A 179 -20.67 32.57 -19.15
C GLN A 179 -21.51 33.23 -20.25
N VAL A 180 -21.66 32.54 -21.38
CA VAL A 180 -22.50 32.95 -22.52
C VAL A 180 -23.54 31.87 -22.78
N ILE A 181 -24.79 32.17 -22.44
CA ILE A 181 -25.92 31.25 -22.60
C ILE A 181 -26.42 31.35 -24.06
N ARG A 182 -26.25 30.28 -24.85
CA ARG A 182 -26.68 30.29 -26.24
C ARG A 182 -28.20 30.16 -26.36
N GLN A 183 -28.80 30.94 -27.25
CA GLN A 183 -30.25 30.90 -27.55
C GLN A 183 -30.53 30.16 -28.87
N GLY A 184 -31.73 29.60 -29.01
CA GLY A 184 -32.20 28.97 -30.26
C GLY A 184 -31.33 27.81 -30.74
N VAL A 185 -30.77 27.03 -29.82
CA VAL A 185 -29.87 25.92 -30.15
C VAL A 185 -30.68 24.70 -30.59
N VAL A 186 -30.20 23.98 -31.60
CA VAL A 186 -30.76 22.68 -32.00
C VAL A 186 -29.85 21.59 -31.47
N PHE A 187 -30.40 20.64 -30.70
CA PHE A 187 -29.65 19.52 -30.15
C PHE A 187 -29.56 18.37 -31.17
N PRO A 188 -28.34 17.94 -31.58
CA PRO A 188 -28.17 16.89 -32.56
C PRO A 188 -28.16 15.50 -31.91
N LEU A 189 -29.31 14.82 -31.81
CA LEU A 189 -29.35 13.41 -31.41
C LEU A 189 -28.84 12.50 -32.53
N ALA A 190 -27.57 12.10 -32.45
CA ALA A 190 -26.99 11.15 -33.37
C ALA A 190 -27.61 9.76 -33.20
N SER A 191 -27.71 8.99 -34.30
CA SER A 191 -28.21 7.62 -34.28
C SER A 191 -27.39 6.74 -35.20
N ARG A 192 -27.08 5.51 -34.77
CA ARG A 192 -26.39 4.49 -35.56
C ARG A 192 -27.12 3.16 -35.46
N ASP A 193 -27.36 2.54 -36.60
CA ASP A 193 -27.98 1.22 -36.67
C ASP A 193 -26.89 0.14 -36.71
N LEU A 194 -26.84 -0.70 -35.68
CA LEU A 194 -25.89 -1.80 -35.55
C LEU A 194 -26.56 -3.17 -35.75
N THR A 195 -27.82 -3.19 -36.22
CA THR A 195 -28.57 -4.44 -36.44
C THR A 195 -27.94 -5.32 -37.51
N GLY A 196 -27.20 -4.74 -38.46
CA GLY A 196 -26.47 -5.47 -39.52
C GLY A 196 -25.22 -6.21 -39.06
N LEU A 197 -24.76 -6.01 -37.82
CA LEU A 197 -23.61 -6.73 -37.24
C LEU A 197 -24.07 -8.00 -36.52
N SER A 198 -23.21 -9.02 -36.45
CA SER A 198 -23.44 -10.17 -35.57
C SER A 198 -23.46 -9.74 -34.09
N ALA A 199 -24.02 -10.57 -33.20
CA ALA A 199 -24.10 -10.22 -31.78
C ALA A 199 -22.72 -9.94 -31.13
N GLN A 200 -21.70 -10.71 -31.51
CA GLN A 200 -20.34 -10.54 -30.99
C GLN A 200 -19.69 -9.26 -31.51
N GLU A 201 -19.77 -8.99 -32.82
CA GLU A 201 -19.25 -7.76 -33.43
C GLU A 201 -19.97 -6.53 -32.89
N ARG A 202 -21.29 -6.62 -32.69
CA ARG A 202 -22.10 -5.55 -32.11
C ARG A 202 -21.67 -5.18 -30.71
N ALA A 203 -21.42 -6.17 -29.83
CA ALA A 203 -20.94 -5.91 -28.48
C ALA A 203 -19.55 -5.27 -28.45
N VAL A 204 -18.66 -5.68 -29.37
CA VAL A 204 -17.34 -5.04 -29.54
C VAL A 204 -17.49 -3.61 -30.03
N GLU A 205 -18.34 -3.37 -31.04
CA GLU A 205 -18.54 -2.05 -31.62
C GLU A 205 -19.19 -1.07 -30.64
N VAL A 206 -20.19 -1.49 -29.85
CA VAL A 206 -20.77 -0.66 -28.78
C VAL A 206 -19.69 -0.20 -27.80
N ARG A 207 -18.82 -1.10 -27.34
CA ARG A 207 -17.71 -0.74 -26.44
C ARG A 207 -16.71 0.20 -27.10
N ARG A 208 -16.36 -0.05 -28.36
CA ARG A 208 -15.46 0.81 -29.13
C ARG A 208 -16.01 2.23 -29.27
N LEU A 209 -17.29 2.36 -29.60
CA LEU A 209 -17.98 3.65 -29.72
C LEU A 209 -18.10 4.37 -28.39
N ALA A 210 -18.43 3.67 -27.31
CA ALA A 210 -18.46 4.23 -25.97
C ALA A 210 -17.07 4.74 -25.54
N ALA A 211 -16.01 3.98 -25.80
CA ALA A 211 -14.64 4.39 -25.50
C ALA A 211 -14.19 5.62 -26.30
N LEU A 212 -14.54 5.69 -27.58
CA LEU A 212 -14.26 6.86 -28.42
C LEU A 212 -15.00 8.11 -27.95
N ASP A 213 -16.30 7.97 -27.65
CA ASP A 213 -17.10 9.08 -27.14
C ASP A 213 -16.56 9.61 -25.80
N ALA A 214 -16.18 8.70 -24.89
CA ALA A 214 -15.63 9.02 -23.58
C ALA A 214 -14.36 9.89 -23.66
N VAL A 215 -13.48 9.63 -24.63
CA VAL A 215 -12.19 10.35 -24.76
C VAL A 215 -12.23 11.55 -25.71
N GLU A 216 -13.33 11.78 -26.41
CA GLU A 216 -13.49 12.94 -27.29
C GLU A 216 -13.68 14.22 -26.44
N PRO A 217 -12.79 15.22 -26.54
CA PRO A 217 -12.84 16.41 -25.68
C PRO A 217 -13.97 17.36 -26.10
N PHE A 218 -14.59 18.03 -25.11
CA PHE A 218 -15.49 19.15 -25.36
C PHE A 218 -14.69 20.44 -25.57
N ASP A 219 -15.14 21.30 -26.49
CA ASP A 219 -14.66 22.67 -26.56
C ASP A 219 -15.60 23.61 -25.80
N LEU A 220 -15.13 24.03 -24.62
CA LEU A 220 -15.86 24.87 -23.68
C LEU A 220 -16.29 26.23 -24.26
N SER A 221 -15.71 26.67 -25.38
CA SER A 221 -16.04 27.95 -26.02
C SER A 221 -17.18 27.89 -27.04
N ARG A 222 -17.58 26.68 -27.49
CA ARG A 222 -18.54 26.49 -28.60
C ARG A 222 -19.55 25.37 -28.39
N ASP A 223 -19.16 24.26 -27.76
CA ASP A 223 -19.96 23.04 -27.77
C ASP A 223 -21.14 23.13 -26.81
N LEU A 224 -22.18 22.34 -27.07
CA LEU A 224 -23.16 22.02 -26.04
C LEU A 224 -22.49 21.06 -25.05
N LEU A 225 -22.69 21.26 -23.76
CA LEU A 225 -21.99 20.51 -22.70
C LEU A 225 -22.66 19.16 -22.41
N LEU A 226 -23.35 18.63 -23.43
CA LEU A 226 -24.01 17.33 -23.50
C LEU A 226 -23.88 16.79 -24.94
N ARG A 227 -23.52 15.52 -25.05
CA ARG A 227 -23.57 14.71 -26.28
C ARG A 227 -24.42 13.47 -26.04
N ALA A 228 -25.17 13.07 -27.06
CA ALA A 228 -26.00 11.88 -27.03
C ALA A 228 -25.97 11.14 -28.37
N THR A 229 -25.69 9.83 -28.32
CA THR A 229 -25.73 8.94 -29.49
C THR A 229 -26.58 7.71 -29.20
N LEU A 230 -27.63 7.50 -30.00
CA LEU A 230 -28.50 6.33 -29.91
C LEU A 230 -28.02 5.19 -30.84
N LEU A 231 -27.61 4.07 -30.26
CA LEU A 231 -27.22 2.86 -30.95
C LEU A 231 -28.40 1.89 -30.99
N LYS A 232 -28.90 1.56 -32.18
CA LYS A 232 -29.94 0.54 -32.35
C LYS A 232 -29.30 -0.84 -32.45
N LEU A 233 -29.64 -1.73 -31.50
CA LEU A 233 -29.12 -3.10 -31.46
C LEU A 233 -30.13 -4.11 -32.02
N ALA A 234 -31.41 -3.88 -31.77
CA ALA A 234 -32.56 -4.61 -32.30
C ALA A 234 -33.77 -3.67 -32.41
N GLU A 235 -34.95 -4.19 -32.78
CA GLU A 235 -36.19 -3.40 -32.84
C GLU A 235 -36.61 -2.85 -31.47
N GLU A 236 -36.42 -3.64 -30.40
CA GLU A 236 -36.76 -3.28 -29.02
C GLU A 236 -35.51 -3.17 -28.11
N GLU A 237 -34.31 -3.08 -28.69
CA GLU A 237 -33.08 -2.99 -27.92
C GLU A 237 -32.18 -1.90 -28.46
N HIS A 238 -31.86 -0.93 -27.58
CA HIS A 238 -31.01 0.19 -27.91
C HIS A 238 -30.01 0.45 -26.77
N VAL A 239 -28.92 1.12 -27.12
CA VAL A 239 -27.96 1.68 -26.17
C VAL A 239 -27.84 3.16 -26.46
N LEU A 240 -28.08 3.99 -25.46
CA LEU A 240 -27.85 5.41 -25.49
C LEU A 240 -26.49 5.70 -24.84
N LEU A 241 -25.57 6.24 -25.62
CA LEU A 241 -24.33 6.83 -25.11
C LEU A 241 -24.63 8.29 -24.74
N LEU A 242 -24.37 8.66 -23.49
CA LEU A 242 -24.48 10.01 -22.96
C LEU A 242 -23.12 10.47 -22.46
N ASN A 243 -22.80 11.72 -22.71
CA ASN A 243 -21.57 12.31 -22.20
C ASN A 243 -21.80 13.78 -21.90
N MET A 244 -21.42 14.20 -20.70
CA MET A 244 -21.53 15.58 -20.25
C MET A 244 -20.16 16.08 -19.82
N HIS A 245 -19.91 17.38 -19.95
CA HIS A 245 -18.71 17.96 -19.35
C HIS A 245 -18.98 18.32 -17.87
N HIS A 246 -18.02 18.02 -17.00
CA HIS A 246 -18.16 18.24 -15.54
C HIS A 246 -18.35 19.73 -15.20
N ILE A 247 -17.93 20.66 -16.05
CA ILE A 247 -18.16 22.10 -15.87
C ILE A 247 -19.66 22.51 -15.87
N ALA A 248 -20.52 21.68 -16.44
CA ALA A 248 -21.97 21.91 -16.54
C ALA A 248 -22.80 20.92 -15.73
N SER A 249 -22.17 19.94 -15.09
CA SER A 249 -22.87 18.80 -14.51
C SER A 249 -22.06 18.12 -13.41
N ASP A 250 -22.76 17.41 -12.55
CA ASP A 250 -22.19 16.59 -11.49
C ASP A 250 -22.97 15.26 -11.36
N GLY A 251 -22.60 14.41 -10.41
CA GLY A 251 -23.28 13.12 -10.20
C GLY A 251 -24.79 13.27 -9.94
N TRP A 252 -25.20 14.32 -9.21
CA TRP A 252 -26.62 14.61 -8.96
C TRP A 252 -27.36 15.02 -10.25
N SER A 253 -26.70 15.81 -11.09
CA SER A 253 -27.23 16.26 -12.38
C SER A 253 -27.58 15.09 -13.30
N MET A 254 -26.81 14.00 -13.25
CA MET A 254 -27.14 12.78 -14.01
C MET A 254 -28.46 12.15 -13.55
N GLY A 255 -28.73 12.13 -12.24
CA GLY A 255 -30.01 11.68 -11.70
C GLY A 255 -31.19 12.56 -12.15
N ILE A 256 -31.01 13.90 -12.17
CA ILE A 256 -32.00 14.83 -12.71
C ILE A 256 -32.26 14.54 -14.19
N LEU A 257 -31.20 14.40 -14.98
CA LEU A 257 -31.29 14.10 -16.40
C LEU A 257 -32.11 12.84 -16.66
N MET A 258 -31.84 11.75 -15.92
CA MET A 258 -32.57 10.48 -16.09
C MET A 258 -34.04 10.58 -15.70
N ARG A 259 -34.36 11.27 -14.60
CA ARG A 259 -35.75 11.49 -14.17
C ARG A 259 -36.53 12.33 -15.17
N GLU A 260 -35.96 13.45 -15.62
CA GLU A 260 -36.60 14.33 -16.60
C GLU A 260 -36.75 13.63 -17.95
N LEU A 261 -35.75 12.86 -18.38
CA LEU A 261 -35.80 12.09 -19.62
C LEU A 261 -36.96 11.07 -19.60
N GLY A 262 -37.14 10.34 -18.49
CA GLY A 262 -38.28 9.42 -18.33
C GLY A 262 -39.63 10.14 -18.39
N ALA A 263 -39.82 11.19 -17.58
CA ALA A 263 -41.08 11.91 -17.47
C ALA A 263 -41.49 12.60 -18.79
N LEU A 264 -40.54 13.25 -19.47
CA LEU A 264 -40.77 13.90 -20.75
C LEU A 264 -41.07 12.88 -21.85
N TYR A 265 -40.36 11.75 -21.87
CA TYR A 265 -40.57 10.72 -22.88
C TYR A 265 -41.96 10.12 -22.79
N GLU A 266 -42.44 9.82 -21.58
CA GLU A 266 -43.80 9.33 -21.35
C GLU A 266 -44.86 10.33 -21.81
N ALA A 267 -44.67 11.62 -21.50
CA ALA A 267 -45.60 12.68 -21.91
C ALA A 267 -45.64 12.84 -23.44
N TYR A 268 -44.50 12.98 -24.10
CA TYR A 268 -44.42 13.21 -25.55
C TYR A 268 -44.91 12.02 -26.36
N ARG A 269 -44.60 10.79 -25.92
CA ARG A 269 -45.13 9.59 -26.56
C ARG A 269 -46.65 9.47 -26.42
N ALA A 270 -47.22 9.99 -25.33
CA ALA A 270 -48.66 10.07 -25.12
C ALA A 270 -49.31 11.29 -25.81
N GLY A 271 -48.55 12.10 -26.56
CA GLY A 271 -49.03 13.33 -27.19
C GLY A 271 -49.42 14.42 -26.19
N LYS A 272 -48.90 14.37 -24.96
CA LYS A 272 -49.12 15.36 -23.90
C LYS A 272 -48.03 16.45 -23.93
N GLU A 273 -48.35 17.61 -23.35
CA GLU A 273 -47.41 18.72 -23.16
C GLU A 273 -46.35 18.41 -22.09
N ASN A 274 -45.33 19.27 -21.98
CA ASN A 274 -44.26 19.17 -20.99
C ASN A 274 -44.83 19.17 -19.55
N PRO A 275 -44.65 18.09 -18.76
CA PRO A 275 -45.21 17.98 -17.41
C PRO A 275 -44.34 18.64 -16.32
N LEU A 276 -43.14 19.13 -16.66
CA LEU A 276 -42.18 19.62 -15.68
C LEU A 276 -42.49 21.06 -15.24
N PRO A 277 -42.47 21.39 -13.94
CA PRO A 277 -42.69 22.75 -13.46
C PRO A 277 -41.57 23.70 -13.91
N PRO A 278 -41.81 25.02 -14.03
CA PRO A 278 -40.76 25.97 -14.37
C PRO A 278 -39.67 26.03 -13.28
N LEU A 279 -38.42 26.31 -13.71
CA LEU A 279 -37.29 26.49 -12.80
C LEU A 279 -37.27 27.93 -12.27
N ALA A 280 -37.18 28.11 -10.95
CA ALA A 280 -37.20 29.44 -10.31
C ALA A 280 -35.91 30.23 -10.56
N VAL A 281 -34.78 29.53 -10.64
CA VAL A 281 -33.45 30.08 -10.90
C VAL A 281 -32.70 29.19 -11.89
N GLN A 282 -31.62 29.69 -12.47
CA GLN A 282 -30.71 28.96 -13.35
C GLN A 282 -29.30 28.90 -12.76
N TYR A 283 -28.43 28.05 -13.30
CA TYR A 283 -27.08 27.88 -12.75
C TYR A 283 -26.26 29.18 -12.75
N ALA A 284 -26.44 30.04 -13.76
CA ALA A 284 -25.77 31.34 -13.81
C ALA A 284 -26.19 32.28 -12.66
N ASP A 285 -27.42 32.12 -12.16
CA ASP A 285 -27.93 32.87 -11.00
C ASP A 285 -27.23 32.39 -9.72
N TYR A 286 -27.06 31.07 -9.57
CA TYR A 286 -26.26 30.47 -8.49
C TYR A 286 -24.80 30.93 -8.53
N ALA A 287 -24.16 30.92 -9.69
CA ALA A 287 -22.77 31.37 -9.84
C ALA A 287 -22.61 32.84 -9.41
N SER A 288 -23.55 33.70 -9.81
CA SER A 288 -23.57 35.12 -9.43
C SER A 288 -23.85 35.31 -7.94
N TRP A 289 -24.76 34.51 -7.37
CA TRP A 289 -25.01 34.47 -5.93
C TRP A 289 -23.74 34.09 -5.16
N GLN A 290 -23.09 32.98 -5.52
CA GLN A 290 -21.88 32.47 -4.85
C GLN A 290 -20.78 33.54 -4.77
N ARG A 291 -20.55 34.27 -5.87
CA ARG A 291 -19.55 35.35 -5.92
C ARG A 291 -19.88 36.55 -5.03
N ARG A 292 -21.16 36.85 -4.80
CA ARG A 292 -21.58 38.02 -4.03
C ARG A 292 -21.52 37.81 -2.52
N TRP A 293 -21.88 36.62 -2.04
CA TRP A 293 -21.98 36.38 -0.60
C TRP A 293 -20.70 35.80 0.00
N LEU A 294 -19.98 34.94 -0.74
CA LEU A 294 -18.75 34.30 -0.29
C LEU A 294 -17.52 35.17 -0.59
N GLN A 295 -17.43 36.29 0.12
CA GLN A 295 -16.32 37.26 0.03
C GLN A 295 -16.13 38.00 1.36
N GLY A 296 -15.03 38.74 1.51
CA GLY A 296 -14.73 39.52 2.71
C GLY A 296 -14.65 38.66 3.97
N ASP A 297 -15.22 39.16 5.08
CA ASP A 297 -15.16 38.50 6.39
C ASP A 297 -15.79 37.10 6.40
N VAL A 298 -16.82 36.85 5.56
CA VAL A 298 -17.45 35.53 5.43
C VAL A 298 -16.47 34.52 4.87
N LEU A 299 -15.75 34.88 3.79
CA LEU A 299 -14.76 34.01 3.19
C LEU A 299 -13.57 33.79 4.13
N GLU A 300 -13.08 34.84 4.79
CA GLU A 300 -11.94 34.71 5.72
C GLU A 300 -12.28 33.83 6.93
N GLY A 301 -13.48 33.97 7.50
CA GLY A 301 -13.93 33.08 8.58
C GLY A 301 -13.99 31.62 8.15
N GLN A 302 -14.44 31.36 6.92
CA GLN A 302 -14.50 30.02 6.37
C GLN A 302 -13.10 29.45 6.03
N LEU A 303 -12.19 30.27 5.48
CA LEU A 303 -10.81 29.88 5.18
C LEU A 303 -9.95 29.69 6.43
N GLY A 304 -10.17 30.49 7.48
CA GLY A 304 -9.41 30.43 8.73
C GLY A 304 -9.45 29.04 9.36
N TYR A 305 -10.63 28.42 9.41
CA TYR A 305 -10.80 27.04 9.87
C TYR A 305 -9.92 26.05 9.07
N TRP A 306 -10.01 26.11 7.74
CA TRP A 306 -9.25 25.18 6.88
C TRP A 306 -7.76 25.40 6.97
N ARG A 307 -7.31 26.66 7.10
CA ARG A 307 -5.89 27.02 7.26
C ARG A 307 -5.30 26.41 8.54
N GLU A 308 -6.04 26.44 9.63
CA GLU A 308 -5.65 25.81 10.89
C GLU A 308 -5.69 24.28 10.80
N ARG A 309 -6.82 23.72 10.35
CA ARG A 309 -7.05 22.26 10.31
C ARG A 309 -6.08 21.52 9.38
N LEU A 310 -5.70 22.16 8.27
CA LEU A 310 -4.87 21.58 7.22
C LEU A 310 -3.42 22.09 7.26
N ALA A 311 -3.00 22.71 8.37
CA ALA A 311 -1.61 23.13 8.54
C ALA A 311 -0.66 21.93 8.58
N GLY A 312 0.37 21.92 7.72
CA GLY A 312 1.37 20.85 7.70
C GLY A 312 0.86 19.51 7.15
N LEU A 313 -0.09 19.53 6.22
CA LEU A 313 -0.52 18.32 5.51
C LEU A 313 0.67 17.59 4.86
N PRO A 314 0.68 16.24 4.89
CA PRO A 314 1.60 15.48 4.07
C PRO A 314 1.32 15.76 2.57
N PRO A 315 2.35 15.87 1.72
CA PRO A 315 2.16 16.17 0.30
C PRO A 315 1.51 15.02 -0.47
N VAL A 316 1.77 13.77 -0.04
CA VAL A 316 1.26 12.54 -0.65
C VAL A 316 1.06 11.47 0.43
N HIS A 317 0.10 10.56 0.26
CA HIS A 317 -0.04 9.40 1.14
C HIS A 317 1.19 8.48 1.11
N GLU A 318 1.37 7.71 2.19
CA GLU A 318 2.50 6.77 2.34
C GLU A 318 2.09 5.30 2.10
N LEU A 319 0.92 5.03 1.51
CA LEU A 319 0.57 3.65 1.11
C LEU A 319 1.68 3.05 0.24
N PRO A 320 2.10 1.79 0.52
CA PRO A 320 3.01 1.06 -0.33
C PRO A 320 2.48 0.95 -1.76
N LEU A 321 3.36 1.20 -2.73
CA LEU A 321 3.05 1.13 -4.16
C LEU A 321 3.73 -0.08 -4.77
N ASP A 322 3.07 -0.75 -5.72
CA ASP A 322 3.67 -1.88 -6.46
C ASP A 322 4.70 -1.40 -7.50
N ARG A 323 4.67 -0.10 -7.83
CA ARG A 323 5.54 0.57 -8.80
C ARG A 323 5.89 1.97 -8.31
N PRO A 324 7.06 2.51 -8.69
CA PRO A 324 7.41 3.89 -8.39
C PRO A 324 6.42 4.84 -9.06
N ARG A 325 6.01 5.89 -8.34
CA ARG A 325 5.13 6.93 -8.87
C ARG A 325 5.78 7.61 -10.09
N PRO A 326 5.08 7.72 -11.22
CA PRO A 326 5.62 8.38 -12.41
C PRO A 326 5.73 9.91 -12.22
N PRO A 327 6.63 10.59 -12.95
CA PRO A 327 6.81 12.05 -12.88
C PRO A 327 5.63 12.85 -13.46
N ARG A 328 4.72 12.18 -14.17
CA ARG A 328 3.45 12.72 -14.65
C ARG A 328 2.35 11.71 -14.39
N GLU A 329 1.22 12.20 -13.94
CA GLU A 329 0.04 11.40 -13.61
C GLU A 329 -0.57 10.77 -14.87
N GLY A 330 -0.75 9.46 -14.83
CA GLY A 330 -1.62 8.74 -15.75
C GLY A 330 -2.98 8.45 -15.11
N PHE A 331 -3.98 8.18 -15.95
CA PHE A 331 -5.35 7.93 -15.52
C PHE A 331 -5.79 6.48 -15.69
N ALA A 332 -4.92 5.58 -16.19
CA ALA A 332 -5.31 4.21 -16.49
C ALA A 332 -5.83 3.47 -15.24
N GLY A 333 -7.12 3.13 -15.27
CA GLY A 333 -7.85 2.60 -14.13
C GLY A 333 -7.95 1.08 -14.06
N GLY A 334 -8.00 0.56 -12.84
CA GLY A 334 -8.52 -0.78 -12.50
C GLY A 334 -9.71 -0.67 -11.54
N GLU A 335 -10.48 -1.76 -11.44
CA GLU A 335 -11.62 -1.88 -10.52
C GLU A 335 -11.53 -3.21 -9.77
N HIS A 336 -11.79 -3.18 -8.47
CA HIS A 336 -12.01 -4.36 -7.64
C HIS A 336 -13.33 -4.18 -6.87
N VAL A 337 -14.24 -5.15 -6.98
CA VAL A 337 -15.57 -5.08 -6.37
C VAL A 337 -15.69 -6.17 -5.30
N MET A 338 -16.17 -5.79 -4.13
CA MET A 338 -16.36 -6.67 -2.98
C MET A 338 -17.72 -6.40 -2.33
N ARG A 339 -18.35 -7.44 -1.78
CA ARG A 339 -19.59 -7.32 -1.02
C ARG A 339 -19.34 -7.67 0.45
N ILE A 340 -19.73 -6.75 1.33
CA ILE A 340 -19.83 -6.98 2.77
C ILE A 340 -21.19 -7.61 3.05
N GLY A 341 -21.19 -8.76 3.73
CA GLY A 341 -22.41 -9.50 4.04
C GLY A 341 -23.36 -8.74 4.97
N GLU A 342 -24.64 -9.11 4.90
CA GLU A 342 -25.74 -8.51 5.67
C GLU A 342 -25.49 -8.50 7.19
N GLU A 343 -24.85 -9.53 7.73
CA GLU A 343 -24.54 -9.60 9.16
C GLU A 343 -23.61 -8.46 9.62
N VAL A 344 -22.53 -8.20 8.87
CA VAL A 344 -21.61 -7.09 9.18
C VAL A 344 -22.33 -5.75 8.95
N GLY A 345 -23.14 -5.65 7.90
CA GLY A 345 -23.98 -4.46 7.64
C GLY A 345 -24.86 -4.09 8.83
N ARG A 346 -25.66 -5.04 9.33
CA ARG A 346 -26.54 -4.81 10.50
C ARG A 346 -25.78 -4.43 11.78
N ARG A 347 -24.57 -4.97 11.97
CA ARG A 347 -23.74 -4.60 13.13
C ARG A 347 -23.14 -3.21 12.97
N LEU A 348 -22.72 -2.82 11.76
CA LEU A 348 -22.29 -1.44 11.50
C LEU A 348 -23.42 -0.44 11.73
N GLU A 349 -24.66 -0.78 11.36
CA GLU A 349 -25.85 0.03 11.69
C GLU A 349 -26.04 0.16 13.20
N ALA A 350 -25.84 -0.91 13.97
CA ALA A 350 -25.86 -0.82 15.43
C ALA A 350 -24.78 0.13 15.98
N VAL A 351 -23.54 0.05 15.46
CA VAL A 351 -22.46 0.99 15.81
C VAL A 351 -22.84 2.43 15.48
N CYS A 352 -23.46 2.68 14.32
CA CYS A 352 -23.95 4.01 13.93
C CYS A 352 -24.94 4.54 14.96
N ARG A 353 -25.92 3.74 15.38
CA ARG A 353 -26.91 4.13 16.40
C ARG A 353 -26.29 4.41 17.76
N GLU A 354 -25.42 3.53 18.25
CA GLU A 354 -24.80 3.64 19.57
C GLU A 354 -23.86 4.86 19.68
N SER A 355 -23.19 5.22 18.58
CA SER A 355 -22.23 6.34 18.53
C SER A 355 -22.86 7.67 18.07
N GLY A 356 -24.11 7.65 17.60
CA GLY A 356 -24.74 8.78 16.92
C GLY A 356 -23.97 9.20 15.65
N ALA A 357 -23.26 8.27 15.02
CA ALA A 357 -22.52 8.50 13.78
C ALA A 357 -23.29 7.97 12.57
N THR A 358 -22.98 8.49 11.39
CA THR A 358 -23.51 7.93 10.13
C THR A 358 -22.60 6.82 9.61
N LEU A 359 -23.14 5.95 8.76
CA LEU A 359 -22.35 4.94 8.06
C LEU A 359 -21.15 5.55 7.32
N PHE A 360 -21.33 6.73 6.71
CA PHE A 360 -20.23 7.46 6.07
C PHE A 360 -19.08 7.75 7.03
N MET A 361 -19.38 8.23 8.24
CA MET A 361 -18.36 8.53 9.26
C MET A 361 -17.62 7.26 9.68
N VAL A 362 -18.33 6.14 9.86
CA VAL A 362 -17.73 4.83 10.18
C VAL A 362 -16.80 4.35 9.07
N LEU A 363 -17.25 4.40 7.82
CA LEU A 363 -16.44 4.02 6.65
C LEU A 363 -15.21 4.92 6.48
N GLN A 364 -15.36 6.21 6.78
CA GLN A 364 -14.30 7.20 6.67
C GLN A 364 -13.17 6.94 7.67
N VAL A 365 -13.49 6.74 8.95
CA VAL A 365 -12.47 6.45 9.97
C VAL A 365 -11.88 5.05 9.80
N ALA A 366 -12.67 4.08 9.35
CA ALA A 366 -12.17 2.75 9.01
C ALA A 366 -11.18 2.82 7.84
N LEU A 367 -11.46 3.61 6.80
CA LEU A 367 -10.53 3.75 5.67
C LEU A 367 -9.25 4.46 6.11
N ALA A 368 -9.35 5.48 6.96
CA ALA A 368 -8.19 6.14 7.53
C ALA A 368 -7.33 5.16 8.37
N ALA A 369 -7.96 4.35 9.21
CA ALA A 369 -7.28 3.33 10.01
C ALA A 369 -6.62 2.25 9.13
N LEU A 370 -7.27 1.78 8.07
CA LEU A 370 -6.67 0.85 7.10
C LEU A 370 -5.41 1.46 6.48
N VAL A 371 -5.51 2.69 5.97
CA VAL A 371 -4.41 3.39 5.32
C VAL A 371 -3.25 3.58 6.30
N GLY A 372 -3.52 4.01 7.53
CA GLY A 372 -2.53 4.16 8.58
C GLY A 372 -1.84 2.83 8.94
N ARG A 373 -2.60 1.73 9.03
CA ARG A 373 -2.04 0.39 9.33
C ARG A 373 -1.20 -0.19 8.19
N TRP A 374 -1.50 0.16 6.93
CA TRP A 374 -0.75 -0.30 5.76
C TRP A 374 0.46 0.57 5.41
N SER A 375 0.44 1.85 5.80
CA SER A 375 1.53 2.80 5.55
C SER A 375 2.41 3.09 6.77
N HIS A 376 1.95 2.69 7.97
CA HIS A 376 2.45 3.16 9.27
C HIS A 376 2.32 4.66 9.50
N ALA A 377 1.60 5.38 8.64
CA ALA A 377 1.34 6.80 8.81
C ALA A 377 0.35 7.03 9.96
N THR A 378 0.63 8.07 10.75
CA THR A 378 -0.28 8.54 11.80
C THR A 378 -1.15 9.71 11.36
N ASP A 379 -0.80 10.40 10.27
CA ASP A 379 -1.57 11.51 9.71
C ASP A 379 -2.13 11.11 8.33
N VAL A 380 -3.43 10.83 8.27
CA VAL A 380 -4.09 10.29 7.08
C VAL A 380 -5.12 11.27 6.54
N VAL A 381 -4.96 11.63 5.26
CA VAL A 381 -5.81 12.60 4.57
C VAL A 381 -6.65 11.92 3.51
N LEU A 382 -7.96 12.07 3.60
CA LEU A 382 -8.94 11.52 2.66
C LEU A 382 -9.73 12.68 2.02
N GLY A 383 -10.07 12.55 0.75
CA GLY A 383 -11.04 13.43 0.10
C GLY A 383 -12.44 12.84 0.14
N SER A 384 -13.47 13.68 0.20
CA SER A 384 -14.84 13.24 -0.01
C SER A 384 -15.70 14.29 -0.70
N PRO A 385 -16.45 13.92 -1.75
CA PRO A 385 -17.35 14.86 -2.42
C PRO A 385 -18.61 15.11 -1.59
N ILE A 386 -19.13 16.33 -1.70
CA ILE A 386 -20.42 16.74 -1.17
C ILE A 386 -21.27 17.35 -2.28
N ALA A 387 -22.59 17.23 -2.19
CA ALA A 387 -23.49 17.67 -3.27
C ALA A 387 -23.46 19.19 -3.53
N GLY A 388 -23.15 20.00 -2.51
CA GLY A 388 -23.11 21.48 -2.60
C GLY A 388 -24.48 22.15 -2.88
N ARG A 389 -25.58 21.39 -2.82
CA ARG A 389 -26.96 21.87 -3.04
C ARG A 389 -27.61 22.30 -1.73
N ILE A 390 -27.11 23.39 -1.16
CA ILE A 390 -27.54 23.95 0.14
C ILE A 390 -28.79 24.85 0.04
N HIS A 391 -29.39 24.97 -1.15
CA HIS A 391 -30.62 25.73 -1.39
C HIS A 391 -31.63 24.87 -2.15
N ARG A 392 -32.89 24.85 -1.68
CA ARG A 392 -33.97 24.08 -2.32
C ARG A 392 -34.13 24.42 -3.80
N ASP A 393 -33.99 25.71 -4.15
CA ASP A 393 -34.15 26.19 -5.53
C ASP A 393 -33.10 25.66 -6.51
N VAL A 394 -31.96 25.14 -6.04
CA VAL A 394 -30.94 24.54 -6.90
C VAL A 394 -31.04 23.03 -7.01
N GLU A 395 -31.80 22.35 -6.15
CA GLU A 395 -32.01 20.89 -6.21
C GLU A 395 -32.49 20.36 -7.57
N PRO A 396 -33.38 21.04 -8.34
CA PRO A 396 -33.82 20.57 -9.64
C PRO A 396 -32.89 20.94 -10.80
N LEU A 397 -31.76 21.64 -10.57
CA LEU A 397 -30.91 22.16 -11.64
C LEU A 397 -29.82 21.19 -12.10
N ILE A 398 -29.59 21.12 -13.41
CA ILE A 398 -28.34 20.56 -13.95
C ILE A 398 -27.24 21.62 -13.84
N GLY A 399 -26.11 21.28 -13.21
CA GLY A 399 -25.01 22.21 -12.96
C GLY A 399 -23.85 21.59 -12.16
N LEU A 400 -22.75 22.33 -12.02
CA LEU A 400 -21.59 21.93 -11.19
C LEU A 400 -21.76 22.44 -9.76
N PHE A 401 -22.43 21.67 -8.90
CA PHE A 401 -22.61 22.04 -7.48
C PHE A 401 -21.67 21.29 -6.55
N ILE A 402 -21.17 20.14 -6.98
CA ILE A 402 -20.26 19.30 -6.19
C ILE A 402 -19.09 20.13 -5.64
N ASN A 403 -18.80 19.96 -4.37
CA ASN A 403 -17.58 20.45 -3.73
C ASN A 403 -16.86 19.26 -3.10
N THR A 404 -15.58 19.41 -2.73
CA THR A 404 -14.79 18.34 -2.13
C THR A 404 -14.22 18.79 -0.80
N LEU A 405 -14.45 17.98 0.24
CA LEU A 405 -13.91 18.18 1.58
C LEU A 405 -12.59 17.42 1.74
N VAL A 406 -11.66 18.01 2.50
CA VAL A 406 -10.39 17.39 2.88
C VAL A 406 -10.48 16.94 4.34
N LEU A 407 -10.49 15.63 4.57
CA LEU A 407 -10.74 15.00 5.86
C LEU A 407 -9.43 14.44 6.42
N ARG A 408 -8.83 15.17 7.35
CA ARG A 408 -7.54 14.82 8.00
C ARG A 408 -7.78 14.11 9.34
N ASN A 409 -7.16 12.95 9.49
CA ASN A 409 -7.32 12.03 10.61
C ASN A 409 -5.98 11.85 11.32
N ASP A 410 -5.99 12.02 12.64
CA ASP A 410 -4.84 11.77 13.50
C ASP A 410 -5.02 10.40 14.17
N LEU A 411 -4.07 9.51 13.91
CA LEU A 411 -4.00 8.13 14.43
C LEU A 411 -2.86 7.99 15.44
N SER A 412 -2.23 9.10 15.86
CA SER A 412 -1.14 9.09 16.83
C SER A 412 -1.60 8.52 18.17
N GLY A 413 -0.70 7.79 18.84
CA GLY A 413 -0.99 7.16 20.13
C GLY A 413 -1.85 5.89 20.08
N ASP A 414 -2.12 5.35 18.89
CA ASP A 414 -2.89 4.11 18.68
C ASP A 414 -4.27 4.15 19.38
N PRO A 415 -5.17 5.05 18.95
CA PRO A 415 -6.43 5.30 19.63
C PRO A 415 -7.35 4.06 19.59
N ARG A 416 -8.40 4.06 20.42
CA ARG A 416 -9.48 3.08 20.25
C ARG A 416 -10.30 3.47 19.02
N PHE A 417 -10.91 2.48 18.35
CA PHE A 417 -11.75 2.77 17.19
C PHE A 417 -12.91 3.71 17.54
N ALA A 418 -13.53 3.55 18.71
CA ALA A 418 -14.60 4.43 19.19
C ALA A 418 -14.13 5.88 19.38
N ASP A 419 -12.92 6.08 19.91
CA ASP A 419 -12.34 7.42 20.11
C ASP A 419 -12.06 8.09 18.74
N LEU A 420 -11.53 7.31 17.79
CA LEU A 420 -11.31 7.77 16.43
C LEU A 420 -12.64 8.11 15.72
N LEU A 421 -13.68 7.31 15.92
CA LEU A 421 -15.01 7.56 15.36
C LEU A 421 -15.62 8.85 15.90
N GLU A 422 -15.50 9.11 17.21
CA GLU A 422 -15.98 10.36 17.79
C GLU A 422 -15.20 11.57 17.25
N ALA A 423 -13.87 11.49 17.21
CA ALA A 423 -13.04 12.54 16.64
C ALA A 423 -13.36 12.78 15.15
N GLY A 424 -13.56 11.70 14.39
CA GLY A 424 -13.94 11.73 12.98
C GLY A 424 -15.31 12.37 12.75
N LYS A 425 -16.29 12.04 13.61
CA LYS A 425 -17.62 12.66 13.61
C LYS A 425 -17.51 14.18 13.81
N GLN A 426 -16.79 14.63 14.85
CA GLN A 426 -16.62 16.07 15.09
C GLN A 426 -15.93 16.77 13.92
N MET A 427 -14.85 16.17 13.39
CA MET A 427 -14.12 16.69 12.22
C MET A 427 -15.00 16.81 10.98
N ILE A 428 -15.85 15.82 10.70
CA ILE A 428 -16.77 15.85 9.55
C ILE A 428 -17.87 16.92 9.75
N LEU A 429 -18.42 17.05 10.96
CA LEU A 429 -19.42 18.09 11.26
C LEU A 429 -18.83 19.50 11.14
N ASP A 430 -17.60 19.71 11.58
CA ASP A 430 -16.87 20.97 11.41
C ASP A 430 -16.55 21.23 9.95
N ALA A 431 -16.15 20.21 9.18
CA ALA A 431 -15.98 20.32 7.74
C ALA A 431 -17.29 20.72 7.02
N TYR A 432 -18.44 20.19 7.44
CA TYR A 432 -19.74 20.59 6.89
C TYR A 432 -20.12 22.03 7.25
N ALA A 433 -19.77 22.53 8.44
CA ALA A 433 -19.99 23.93 8.81
C ALA A 433 -19.15 24.91 7.95
N HIS A 434 -18.07 24.41 7.34
CA HIS A 434 -17.16 25.19 6.50
C HIS A 434 -17.18 24.75 5.02
N GLN A 435 -18.23 24.04 4.61
CA GLN A 435 -18.33 23.40 3.30
C GLN A 435 -18.47 24.36 2.11
N HIS A 436 -18.64 25.65 2.40
CA HIS A 436 -18.87 26.68 1.39
C HIS A 436 -17.59 27.09 0.66
N VAL A 437 -16.41 26.83 1.26
CA VAL A 437 -15.12 27.04 0.59
C VAL A 437 -14.96 26.02 -0.53
N PRO A 438 -14.92 26.44 -1.80
CA PRO A 438 -14.62 25.56 -2.92
C PRO A 438 -13.21 24.99 -2.77
N PHE A 439 -13.07 23.69 -3.04
CA PHE A 439 -11.79 22.98 -2.99
C PHE A 439 -10.67 23.72 -3.73
N GLU A 440 -10.99 24.36 -4.83
CA GLU A 440 -10.04 25.07 -5.69
C GLU A 440 -9.46 26.31 -5.01
N MET A 441 -10.31 27.07 -4.31
CA MET A 441 -9.86 28.20 -3.49
C MET A 441 -9.00 27.71 -2.34
N LEU A 442 -9.36 26.57 -1.74
CA LEU A 442 -8.58 25.97 -0.67
C LEU A 442 -7.17 25.57 -1.13
N VAL A 443 -7.03 25.00 -2.33
CA VAL A 443 -5.72 24.71 -2.94
C VAL A 443 -4.91 25.98 -3.18
N GLU A 444 -5.54 27.05 -3.66
CA GLU A 444 -4.87 28.34 -3.89
C GLU A 444 -4.39 29.00 -2.59
N GLU A 445 -5.19 28.91 -1.54
CA GLU A 445 -4.88 29.46 -0.21
C GLU A 445 -3.77 28.69 0.49
N LEU A 446 -3.87 27.36 0.54
CA LEU A 446 -2.89 26.52 1.23
C LEU A 446 -1.54 26.41 0.50
N ARG A 447 -1.53 26.67 -0.81
CA ARG A 447 -0.33 26.59 -1.68
C ARG A 447 0.49 25.32 -1.44
N PRO A 448 -0.12 24.12 -1.53
CA PRO A 448 0.61 22.87 -1.34
C PRO A 448 1.72 22.73 -2.41
N GLN A 449 2.68 21.84 -2.16
CA GLN A 449 3.72 21.53 -3.13
C GLN A 449 3.09 21.15 -4.48
N ARG A 450 3.40 21.94 -5.52
CA ARG A 450 2.90 21.68 -6.87
C ARG A 450 3.58 20.44 -7.45
N SER A 451 2.78 19.51 -7.94
CA SER A 451 3.24 18.26 -8.54
C SER A 451 2.40 17.95 -9.77
N LEU A 452 3.04 17.40 -10.80
CA LEU A 452 2.35 16.83 -11.97
C LEU A 452 2.08 15.34 -11.80
N SER A 453 2.54 14.74 -10.70
CA SER A 453 2.48 13.30 -10.43
C SER A 453 1.28 12.86 -9.60
N HIS A 454 0.55 13.80 -8.98
CA HIS A 454 -0.58 13.51 -8.10
C HIS A 454 -1.47 14.74 -7.86
N SER A 455 -2.73 14.48 -7.51
CA SER A 455 -3.67 15.47 -6.98
C SER A 455 -3.12 16.23 -5.75
N PRO A 456 -3.43 17.54 -5.58
CA PRO A 456 -3.11 18.29 -4.37
C PRO A 456 -3.97 17.88 -3.17
N LEU A 457 -3.46 18.10 -1.96
CA LEU A 457 -4.09 17.91 -0.65
C LEU A 457 -4.45 16.47 -0.26
N PHE A 458 -4.94 15.64 -1.18
CA PHE A 458 -5.23 14.22 -0.95
C PHE A 458 -5.17 13.42 -2.26
N GLN A 459 -4.99 12.10 -2.15
CA GLN A 459 -4.95 11.17 -3.29
C GLN A 459 -5.80 9.91 -3.08
N ILE A 460 -6.53 9.82 -1.95
CA ILE A 460 -7.49 8.76 -1.66
C ILE A 460 -8.86 9.39 -1.49
N LEU A 461 -9.85 8.93 -2.25
CA LEU A 461 -11.23 9.44 -2.23
C LEU A 461 -12.18 8.42 -1.62
N LEU A 462 -13.09 8.86 -0.74
CA LEU A 462 -14.22 8.06 -0.25
C LEU A 462 -15.54 8.67 -0.71
N VAL A 463 -16.37 7.84 -1.33
CA VAL A 463 -17.73 8.20 -1.75
C VAL A 463 -18.71 7.19 -1.17
N LEU A 464 -19.77 7.66 -0.52
CA LEU A 464 -20.93 6.84 -0.18
C LEU A 464 -22.09 7.25 -1.10
N GLN A 465 -22.55 6.32 -1.94
CA GLN A 465 -23.75 6.48 -2.74
C GLN A 465 -24.94 5.91 -1.98
N ASN A 466 -25.95 6.75 -1.76
CA ASN A 466 -27.24 6.31 -1.24
C ASN A 466 -28.11 5.89 -2.42
N ALA A 467 -28.85 4.79 -2.28
CA ALA A 467 -29.33 3.91 -3.35
C ALA A 467 -30.38 4.47 -4.32
N GLU A 468 -30.47 5.79 -4.52
CA GLU A 468 -31.27 6.38 -5.58
C GLU A 468 -30.55 6.34 -6.93
N ARG A 469 -30.33 5.13 -7.45
CA ARG A 469 -30.26 4.99 -8.91
C ARG A 469 -31.66 5.31 -9.43
N GLY A 470 -31.80 6.51 -10.00
CA GLY A 470 -32.97 6.88 -10.78
C GLY A 470 -33.06 6.02 -12.03
N ASP A 471 -33.53 4.78 -11.89
CA ASP A 471 -34.07 4.02 -13.01
C ASP A 471 -35.30 4.80 -13.51
N GLY A 472 -35.09 5.55 -14.59
CA GLY A 472 -36.13 6.34 -15.23
C GLY A 472 -37.04 5.46 -16.09
N GLY A 473 -38.34 5.69 -16.00
CA GLY A 473 -39.34 5.19 -16.96
C GLY A 473 -40.26 4.10 -16.40
N ALA A 474 -41.55 4.42 -16.34
CA ALA A 474 -42.66 3.49 -16.17
C ALA A 474 -43.42 3.38 -17.51
N GLY A 475 -43.28 2.24 -18.21
CA GLY A 475 -44.03 2.01 -19.46
C GLY A 475 -43.30 1.15 -20.49
N ALA A 476 -43.35 1.55 -21.77
CA ALA A 476 -42.88 0.71 -22.89
C ALA A 476 -41.43 0.97 -23.35
N ALA A 477 -40.67 1.84 -22.67
CA ALA A 477 -39.21 1.88 -22.79
C ALA A 477 -38.62 1.95 -21.37
N ARG A 478 -37.88 0.90 -20.97
CA ARG A 478 -37.16 0.88 -19.69
C ARG A 478 -35.74 1.38 -19.90
N LEU A 479 -35.33 2.38 -19.12
CA LEU A 479 -33.98 2.92 -19.13
C LEU A 479 -33.21 2.33 -17.95
N GLU A 480 -32.11 1.65 -18.25
CA GLU A 480 -31.25 1.03 -17.25
C GLU A 480 -29.84 1.56 -17.45
N THR A 481 -29.30 2.25 -16.45
CA THR A 481 -27.91 2.72 -16.52
C THR A 481 -26.96 1.53 -16.39
N VAL A 482 -26.09 1.35 -17.39
CA VAL A 482 -25.10 0.27 -17.43
C VAL A 482 -23.71 0.88 -17.31
N GLY A 483 -22.87 0.31 -16.45
CA GLY A 483 -21.48 0.75 -16.35
C GLY A 483 -20.74 0.59 -17.68
N ALA A 484 -20.07 1.64 -18.15
CA ALA A 484 -19.24 1.61 -19.37
C ALA A 484 -17.93 0.81 -19.18
N GLY A 485 -17.67 0.29 -17.98
CA GLY A 485 -16.37 -0.22 -17.55
C GLY A 485 -15.42 0.92 -17.17
N VAL A 486 -14.51 0.67 -16.24
CA VAL A 486 -13.54 1.68 -15.79
C VAL A 486 -12.33 1.66 -16.72
N SER A 487 -12.11 2.77 -17.41
CA SER A 487 -10.89 3.00 -18.17
C SER A 487 -10.02 4.08 -17.53
N THR A 488 -10.63 5.02 -16.82
CA THR A 488 -9.96 6.16 -16.18
C THR A 488 -10.32 6.29 -14.70
N VAL A 489 -9.33 6.64 -13.87
CA VAL A 489 -9.46 6.92 -12.42
C VAL A 489 -8.65 8.18 -12.12
N ARG A 490 -9.20 9.12 -11.33
CA ARG A 490 -8.59 10.43 -11.10
C ARG A 490 -7.65 10.44 -9.92
N PHE A 491 -8.05 9.78 -8.83
CA PHE A 491 -7.24 9.66 -7.62
C PHE A 491 -6.43 8.36 -7.65
N ASP A 492 -5.45 8.24 -6.75
CA ASP A 492 -4.61 7.04 -6.73
C ASP A 492 -5.43 5.82 -6.30
N LEU A 493 -6.37 6.03 -5.38
CA LEU A 493 -7.34 5.06 -4.89
C LEU A 493 -8.69 5.76 -4.61
N GLU A 494 -9.80 5.20 -5.09
CA GLU A 494 -11.15 5.68 -4.81
C GLU A 494 -11.97 4.51 -4.27
N LEU A 495 -12.60 4.68 -3.10
CA LEU A 495 -13.54 3.73 -2.52
C LEU A 495 -14.96 4.27 -2.68
N ASN A 496 -15.76 3.60 -3.50
CA ASN A 496 -17.19 3.85 -3.61
C ASN A 496 -17.96 2.78 -2.83
N ALA A 497 -18.69 3.20 -1.81
CA ALA A 497 -19.60 2.35 -1.06
C ALA A 497 -21.04 2.59 -1.52
N LEU A 498 -21.81 1.52 -1.66
CA LEU A 498 -23.25 1.54 -1.94
C LEU A 498 -23.95 0.67 -0.90
N GLN A 499 -24.92 1.26 -0.18
CA GLN A 499 -25.78 0.50 0.72
C GLN A 499 -26.91 -0.17 -0.07
N SER A 500 -27.19 -1.43 0.26
CA SER A 500 -28.24 -2.24 -0.36
C SER A 500 -28.91 -3.13 0.69
N GLU A 501 -30.10 -3.67 0.40
CA GLU A 501 -30.80 -4.62 1.29
C GLU A 501 -29.92 -5.85 1.67
N GLY A 502 -28.94 -6.21 0.84
CA GLY A 502 -28.04 -7.35 1.09
C GLY A 502 -26.72 -7.02 1.78
N GLY A 503 -26.57 -5.81 2.34
CA GLY A 503 -25.33 -5.30 2.96
C GLY A 503 -24.68 -4.17 2.15
N LEU A 504 -23.34 -4.09 2.17
CA LEU A 504 -22.59 -3.02 1.48
C LEU A 504 -21.88 -3.57 0.24
N LEU A 505 -22.03 -2.89 -0.89
CA LEU A 505 -21.21 -3.10 -2.08
C LEU A 505 -20.09 -2.07 -2.09
N LEU A 506 -18.84 -2.53 -2.13
CA LEU A 506 -17.64 -1.70 -2.15
C LEU A 506 -16.93 -1.87 -3.51
N SER A 507 -16.77 -0.77 -4.22
CA SER A 507 -16.00 -0.69 -5.47
C SER A 507 -14.74 0.14 -5.25
N TRP A 508 -13.59 -0.50 -5.43
CA TRP A 508 -12.26 0.09 -5.32
C TRP A 508 -11.74 0.39 -6.71
N TYR A 509 -11.55 1.67 -7.02
CA TYR A 509 -10.93 2.13 -8.26
C TYR A 509 -9.50 2.56 -7.97
N TYR A 510 -8.56 2.17 -8.82
CA TYR A 510 -7.14 2.43 -8.57
C TYR A 510 -6.36 2.69 -9.86
N LYS A 511 -5.25 3.43 -9.74
CA LYS A 511 -4.32 3.63 -10.87
C LYS A 511 -3.44 2.40 -11.08
N LYS A 512 -3.49 1.83 -12.28
CA LYS A 512 -2.66 0.66 -12.68
C LYS A 512 -1.16 0.95 -12.74
N GLU A 513 -0.81 2.23 -12.85
CA GLU A 513 0.59 2.67 -12.80
C GLU A 513 1.18 2.60 -11.40
N LEU A 514 0.33 2.53 -10.36
CA LEU A 514 0.73 2.53 -8.95
C LEU A 514 0.46 1.16 -8.29
N PHE A 515 -0.69 0.55 -8.59
CA PHE A 515 -1.15 -0.67 -7.92
C PHE A 515 -1.46 -1.81 -8.90
N ASP A 516 -1.16 -3.03 -8.46
CA ASP A 516 -1.58 -4.29 -9.05
C ASP A 516 -2.93 -4.74 -8.47
N ALA A 517 -3.73 -5.43 -9.29
CA ALA A 517 -5.04 -5.94 -8.86
C ALA A 517 -5.00 -6.80 -7.58
N PRO A 518 -4.00 -7.70 -7.38
CA PRO A 518 -3.90 -8.47 -6.14
C PRO A 518 -3.62 -7.60 -4.91
N THR A 519 -2.89 -6.49 -5.04
CA THR A 519 -2.60 -5.57 -3.93
C THR A 519 -3.86 -4.85 -3.47
N VAL A 520 -4.68 -4.37 -4.41
CA VAL A 520 -5.97 -3.75 -4.09
C VAL A 520 -6.97 -4.76 -3.55
N ALA A 521 -6.97 -6.00 -4.03
CA ALA A 521 -7.79 -7.07 -3.45
C ALA A 521 -7.44 -7.32 -1.97
N ARG A 522 -6.15 -7.36 -1.61
CA ARG A 522 -5.71 -7.49 -0.21
C ARG A 522 -6.09 -6.29 0.65
N LEU A 523 -5.98 -5.07 0.11
CA LEU A 523 -6.48 -3.86 0.77
C LEU A 523 -7.98 -3.95 1.07
N ALA A 524 -8.77 -4.41 0.09
CA ALA A 524 -10.20 -4.61 0.23
C ALA A 524 -10.54 -5.68 1.28
N ASP A 525 -9.86 -6.83 1.26
CA ASP A 525 -10.04 -7.89 2.27
C ASP A 525 -9.68 -7.39 3.67
N GLY A 526 -8.57 -6.65 3.81
CA GLY A 526 -8.17 -6.00 5.06
C GLY A 526 -9.21 -5.00 5.55
N PHE A 527 -9.79 -4.20 4.66
CA PHE A 527 -10.87 -3.27 5.00
C PHE A 527 -12.12 -3.99 5.50
N ALA A 528 -12.53 -5.09 4.85
CA ALA A 528 -13.67 -5.89 5.28
C ALA A 528 -13.47 -6.47 6.69
N ARG A 529 -12.26 -6.95 6.99
CA ARG A 529 -11.89 -7.44 8.33
C ARG A 529 -11.90 -6.33 9.37
N LEU A 530 -11.36 -5.17 9.03
CA LEU A 530 -11.36 -4.00 9.89
C LEU A 530 -12.80 -3.57 10.22
N LEU A 531 -13.69 -3.53 9.24
CA LEU A 531 -15.12 -3.22 9.45
C LEU A 531 -15.79 -4.26 10.35
N ALA A 532 -15.53 -5.55 10.15
CA ALA A 532 -16.06 -6.60 11.01
C ALA A 532 -15.53 -6.49 12.45
N GLY A 533 -14.23 -6.22 12.63
CA GLY A 533 -13.62 -6.03 13.94
C GLY A 533 -14.12 -4.77 14.66
N ALA A 534 -14.28 -3.66 13.94
CA ALA A 534 -14.87 -2.43 14.46
C ALA A 534 -16.32 -2.64 14.92
N ALA A 535 -17.09 -3.45 14.17
CA ALA A 535 -18.47 -3.80 14.50
C ALA A 535 -18.61 -4.70 15.74
N GLU A 536 -17.58 -5.48 16.08
CA GLU A 536 -17.60 -6.40 17.24
C GLU A 536 -16.98 -5.79 18.51
N ALA A 537 -16.01 -4.89 18.36
CA ALA A 537 -15.18 -4.46 19.48
C ALA A 537 -14.64 -3.04 19.29
N GLY A 538 -15.51 -2.05 19.13
CA GLY A 538 -15.12 -0.64 18.96
C GLY A 538 -14.25 -0.06 20.08
N GLN A 539 -14.18 -0.72 21.24
CA GLN A 539 -13.30 -0.36 22.34
C GLN A 539 -11.85 -0.83 22.14
N ARG A 540 -11.53 -1.68 21.16
CA ARG A 540 -10.15 -2.11 20.89
C ARG A 540 -9.33 -0.98 20.27
N ARG A 541 -8.02 -1.03 20.50
CA ARG A 541 -7.05 -0.15 19.82
C ARG A 541 -6.98 -0.48 18.35
N LEU A 542 -6.55 0.49 17.53
CA LEU A 542 -6.42 0.27 16.09
C LEU A 542 -5.45 -0.87 15.78
N SER A 543 -4.34 -0.99 16.51
CA SER A 543 -3.35 -2.07 16.38
C SER A 543 -3.94 -3.47 16.60
N GLU A 544 -4.87 -3.60 17.56
CA GLU A 544 -5.53 -4.84 17.97
C GLU A 544 -6.62 -5.31 16.99
N LEU A 545 -7.06 -4.44 16.07
CA LEU A 545 -8.05 -4.81 15.08
C LEU A 545 -7.42 -5.70 13.99
N PRO A 546 -8.14 -6.75 13.55
CA PRO A 546 -7.61 -7.74 12.63
C PRO A 546 -7.41 -7.13 11.24
N LEU A 547 -6.18 -7.24 10.73
CA LEU A 547 -5.83 -6.86 9.36
C LEU A 547 -5.61 -8.07 8.45
N LEU A 548 -5.04 -9.13 9.01
CA LEU A 548 -4.72 -10.38 8.34
C LEU A 548 -5.83 -11.42 8.53
N GLY A 549 -6.04 -12.25 7.52
CA GLY A 549 -6.85 -13.45 7.66
C GLY A 549 -6.13 -14.66 8.18
N GLU A 550 -6.89 -15.66 8.62
CA GLU A 550 -6.36 -16.98 9.00
C GLU A 550 -5.56 -17.63 7.86
N VAL A 551 -6.04 -17.52 6.61
CA VAL A 551 -5.33 -18.06 5.43
C VAL A 551 -4.00 -17.32 5.22
N GLU A 552 -3.99 -15.99 5.26
CA GLU A 552 -2.78 -15.20 5.10
C GLU A 552 -1.81 -15.43 6.26
N ARG A 553 -2.32 -15.53 7.48
CA ARG A 553 -1.53 -15.85 8.67
C ARG A 553 -0.92 -17.24 8.56
N HIS A 554 -1.66 -18.25 8.09
CA HIS A 554 -1.15 -19.58 7.84
C HIS A 554 -0.09 -19.60 6.75
N GLN A 555 -0.28 -18.81 5.69
CA GLN A 555 0.73 -18.66 4.64
C GLN A 555 2.01 -18.00 5.18
N LEU A 556 1.90 -16.91 5.93
CA LEU A 556 3.03 -16.19 6.50
C LEU A 556 3.77 -17.01 7.56
N LEU A 557 3.08 -17.71 8.44
CA LEU A 557 3.71 -18.48 9.53
C LEU A 557 4.11 -19.91 9.12
N GLY A 558 3.38 -20.50 8.18
CA GLY A 558 3.54 -21.88 7.72
C GLY A 558 4.20 -21.94 6.35
N GLU A 559 3.45 -21.68 5.28
CA GLU A 559 3.92 -21.96 3.90
C GLU A 559 5.21 -21.24 3.49
N TRP A 560 5.38 -19.98 3.87
CA TRP A 560 6.58 -19.19 3.53
C TRP A 560 7.72 -19.40 4.51
N ASN A 561 7.41 -19.97 5.67
CA ASN A 561 8.33 -20.22 6.78
C ASN A 561 8.46 -21.71 7.09
N ASP A 562 8.15 -22.56 6.11
CA ASP A 562 8.38 -24.00 6.19
C ASP A 562 9.88 -24.24 6.18
N ALA A 563 10.45 -24.31 7.38
CA ALA A 563 11.88 -24.46 7.60
C ALA A 563 12.40 -25.85 7.18
N GLY A 564 11.52 -26.77 6.74
CA GLY A 564 11.89 -28.15 6.42
C GLY A 564 12.33 -28.96 7.64
N GLU A 565 12.91 -30.15 7.42
CA GLU A 565 13.46 -30.94 8.54
C GLU A 565 14.60 -30.16 9.21
N ALA A 566 14.41 -29.87 10.51
CA ALA A 566 15.41 -29.19 11.32
C ALA A 566 16.76 -29.91 11.20
N ALA A 567 17.81 -29.11 10.97
CA ALA A 567 19.21 -29.46 11.16
C ALA A 567 19.38 -30.59 12.19
N GLN A 568 20.01 -31.71 11.82
CA GLN A 568 20.38 -32.73 12.80
C GLN A 568 21.19 -32.05 13.91
N MET A 569 20.61 -31.99 15.11
CA MET A 569 21.10 -31.16 16.24
C MET A 569 22.49 -31.57 16.77
N GLY A 570 23.17 -32.51 16.12
CA GLY A 570 24.43 -33.12 16.53
C GLY A 570 25.67 -32.76 15.69
N GLU A 571 25.54 -32.08 14.55
CA GLU A 571 26.68 -31.82 13.66
C GLU A 571 27.52 -30.62 14.10
N THR A 572 28.84 -30.70 13.86
CA THR A 572 29.78 -29.60 14.08
C THR A 572 30.52 -29.29 12.79
N LEU A 573 30.86 -28.01 12.56
CA LEU A 573 31.66 -27.60 11.41
C LEU A 573 32.97 -28.40 11.25
N THR A 574 33.66 -28.66 12.38
CA THR A 574 34.87 -29.48 12.41
C THR A 574 34.60 -30.91 11.96
N GLY A 575 33.51 -31.52 12.45
CA GLY A 575 33.14 -32.89 12.08
C GLY A 575 32.79 -33.04 10.61
N LEU A 576 32.13 -32.04 10.00
CA LEU A 576 31.83 -32.03 8.57
C LEU A 576 33.11 -32.00 7.72
N PHE A 577 34.09 -31.17 8.09
CA PHE A 577 35.39 -31.15 7.43
C PHE A 577 36.14 -32.49 7.59
N GLU A 578 36.18 -33.06 8.79
CA GLU A 578 36.85 -34.34 9.06
C GLU A 578 36.22 -35.50 8.28
N ALA A 579 34.89 -35.52 8.17
CA ALA A 579 34.18 -36.48 7.35
C ALA A 579 34.55 -36.34 5.86
N GLN A 580 34.73 -35.11 5.37
CA GLN A 580 35.20 -34.87 4.00
C GLN A 580 36.64 -35.35 3.78
N VAL A 581 37.55 -35.07 4.72
CA VAL A 581 38.95 -35.53 4.65
C VAL A 581 39.01 -37.05 4.55
N ALA A 582 38.22 -37.76 5.35
CA ALA A 582 38.13 -39.22 5.31
C ALA A 582 37.56 -39.73 3.97
N ARG A 583 36.66 -38.97 3.33
CA ARG A 583 36.00 -39.34 2.08
C ARG A 583 36.90 -39.18 0.85
N THR A 584 37.65 -38.08 0.75
CA THR A 584 38.53 -37.79 -0.43
C THR A 584 39.89 -37.21 -0.03
N PRO A 585 40.77 -37.97 0.64
CA PRO A 585 42.01 -37.43 1.20
C PRO A 585 42.99 -36.86 0.16
N GLU A 586 43.03 -37.43 -1.06
CA GLU A 586 43.93 -37.00 -2.14
C GLU A 586 43.39 -35.83 -2.97
N ALA A 587 42.11 -35.47 -2.82
CA ALA A 587 41.52 -34.38 -3.59
C ALA A 587 42.16 -33.04 -3.20
N GLU A 588 42.28 -32.12 -4.17
CA GLU A 588 42.80 -30.77 -3.93
C GLU A 588 41.80 -29.97 -3.09
N ALA A 589 42.24 -29.50 -1.92
CA ALA A 589 41.41 -28.74 -0.98
C ALA A 589 41.68 -27.23 -1.05
N LEU A 590 42.94 -26.83 -1.27
CA LEU A 590 43.34 -25.43 -1.23
C LEU A 590 44.39 -25.12 -2.31
N VAL A 591 44.17 -24.02 -3.02
CA VAL A 591 45.10 -23.44 -4.00
C VAL A 591 45.40 -22.00 -3.60
N CYS A 592 46.68 -21.65 -3.48
CA CYS A 592 47.14 -20.29 -3.20
C CYS A 592 48.42 -20.00 -3.99
N GLY A 593 48.32 -19.18 -5.02
CA GLY A 593 49.44 -18.96 -5.95
C GLY A 593 49.92 -20.28 -6.58
N GLY A 594 51.19 -20.64 -6.34
CA GLY A 594 51.78 -21.90 -6.82
C GLY A 594 51.59 -23.10 -5.90
N GLU A 595 51.11 -22.91 -4.66
CA GLU A 595 50.94 -23.98 -3.68
C GLU A 595 49.57 -24.64 -3.81
N ARG A 596 49.55 -25.98 -3.78
CA ARG A 596 48.36 -26.84 -3.88
C ARG A 596 48.41 -27.86 -2.75
N LEU A 597 47.37 -27.90 -1.92
CA LEU A 597 47.27 -28.82 -0.80
C LEU A 597 46.11 -29.78 -0.99
N SER A 598 46.36 -31.07 -0.77
CA SER A 598 45.29 -32.05 -0.67
C SER A 598 44.52 -31.90 0.66
N TYR A 599 43.33 -32.50 0.75
CA TYR A 599 42.59 -32.60 2.01
C TYR A 599 43.43 -33.21 3.13
N ARG A 600 44.21 -34.26 2.84
CA ARG A 600 45.12 -34.88 3.81
C ARG A 600 46.22 -33.92 4.26
N ASP A 601 46.84 -33.18 3.33
CA ASP A 601 47.95 -32.28 3.67
C ASP A 601 47.46 -31.12 4.54
N LEU A 602 46.31 -30.53 4.18
CA LEU A 602 45.68 -29.46 4.95
C LEU A 602 45.25 -29.94 6.34
N ASP A 603 44.63 -31.11 6.43
CA ASP A 603 44.23 -31.71 7.71
C ASP A 603 45.42 -32.02 8.61
N ALA A 604 46.50 -32.60 8.06
CA ALA A 604 47.71 -32.89 8.83
C ALA A 604 48.36 -31.62 9.40
N ARG A 605 48.45 -30.55 8.59
CA ARG A 605 48.95 -29.23 9.06
C ARG A 605 48.05 -28.67 10.17
N ALA A 606 46.73 -28.71 9.97
CA ALA A 606 45.76 -28.20 10.95
C ALA A 606 45.76 -29.04 12.25
N ALA A 607 45.87 -30.36 12.17
CA ALA A 607 45.91 -31.27 13.32
C ALA A 607 47.18 -31.08 14.16
N SER A 608 48.32 -30.87 13.52
CA SER A 608 49.60 -30.56 14.18
C SER A 608 49.51 -29.24 14.97
N LEU A 609 49.00 -28.18 14.34
CA LEU A 609 48.77 -26.90 15.02
C LEU A 609 47.71 -27.02 16.12
N ALA A 610 46.63 -27.77 15.90
CA ALA A 610 45.59 -28.02 16.90
C ALA A 610 46.13 -28.71 18.15
N ALA A 611 47.08 -29.64 18.01
CA ALA A 611 47.74 -30.29 19.14
C ALA A 611 48.56 -29.28 19.97
N ARG A 612 49.31 -28.38 19.30
CA ARG A 612 50.02 -27.27 19.97
C ARG A 612 49.05 -26.34 20.69
N LEU A 613 47.95 -25.97 20.05
CA LEU A 613 46.91 -25.11 20.66
C LEU A 613 46.29 -25.77 21.90
N ARG A 614 45.97 -27.07 21.85
CA ARG A 614 45.48 -27.81 23.04
C ARG A 614 46.50 -27.83 24.18
N ALA A 615 47.78 -28.02 23.87
CA ALA A 615 48.85 -27.96 24.87
C ALA A 615 48.98 -26.57 25.52
N LEU A 616 48.58 -25.51 24.80
CA LEU A 616 48.50 -24.14 25.30
C LEU A 616 47.15 -23.80 25.95
N GLY A 617 46.27 -24.79 26.11
CA GLY A 617 44.99 -24.65 26.81
C GLY A 617 43.78 -24.33 25.94
N THR A 618 43.89 -24.41 24.60
CA THR A 618 42.70 -24.30 23.74
C THR A 618 41.78 -25.49 23.93
N GLY A 619 40.49 -25.20 24.14
CA GLY A 619 39.40 -26.16 24.24
C GLY A 619 38.06 -25.47 23.99
N PRO A 620 36.93 -26.12 24.31
CA PRO A 620 35.59 -25.53 24.22
C PRO A 620 35.52 -24.11 24.81
N GLU A 621 34.88 -23.19 24.10
CA GLU A 621 34.66 -21.80 24.50
C GLU A 621 35.91 -20.92 24.63
N VAL A 622 37.11 -21.47 24.40
CA VAL A 622 38.35 -20.69 24.35
C VAL A 622 38.43 -19.96 23.01
N ARG A 623 38.66 -18.65 23.08
CA ARG A 623 38.73 -17.77 21.91
C ARG A 623 40.18 -17.52 21.52
N VAL A 624 40.49 -17.76 20.25
CA VAL A 624 41.85 -17.62 19.69
C VAL A 624 41.83 -16.56 18.60
N GLY A 625 42.57 -15.47 18.78
CA GLY A 625 42.75 -14.46 17.74
C GLY A 625 43.52 -15.02 16.56
N VAL A 626 43.08 -14.75 15.34
CA VAL A 626 43.77 -15.13 14.11
C VAL A 626 44.08 -13.87 13.31
N LEU A 627 45.36 -13.50 13.26
CA LEU A 627 45.89 -12.31 12.60
C LEU A 627 46.96 -12.74 11.58
N LEU A 628 46.54 -13.09 10.38
CA LEU A 628 47.38 -13.64 9.31
C LEU A 628 47.04 -13.01 7.97
N ARG A 629 48.02 -12.91 7.06
CA ARG A 629 47.75 -12.64 5.63
C ARG A 629 47.11 -13.85 4.97
N ARG A 630 46.53 -13.63 3.79
CA ARG A 630 45.82 -14.64 2.98
C ARG A 630 46.79 -15.63 2.37
N THR A 631 47.17 -16.60 3.19
CA THR A 631 48.14 -17.66 2.91
C THR A 631 47.54 -19.01 3.31
N PRO A 632 48.12 -20.14 2.88
CA PRO A 632 47.69 -21.47 3.35
C PRO A 632 47.69 -21.61 4.87
N GLU A 633 48.59 -20.90 5.55
CA GLU A 633 48.70 -20.83 7.00
C GLU A 633 47.44 -20.23 7.65
N MET A 634 46.77 -19.27 7.00
CA MET A 634 45.53 -18.69 7.49
C MET A 634 44.42 -19.74 7.56
N VAL A 635 44.19 -20.47 6.46
CA VAL A 635 43.17 -21.54 6.40
C VAL A 635 43.51 -22.66 7.38
N THR A 636 44.80 -23.02 7.46
CA THR A 636 45.32 -23.99 8.43
C THR A 636 45.04 -23.56 9.87
N ALA A 637 45.27 -22.29 10.22
CA ALA A 637 45.04 -21.75 11.55
C ALA A 637 43.57 -21.77 11.95
N LEU A 638 42.66 -21.37 11.05
CA LEU A 638 41.23 -21.42 11.29
C LEU A 638 40.76 -22.85 11.60
N LEU A 639 41.13 -23.82 10.76
CA LEU A 639 40.82 -25.25 10.98
C LEU A 639 41.46 -25.79 12.26
N ALA A 640 42.70 -25.38 12.58
CA ALA A 640 43.39 -25.81 13.78
C ALA A 640 42.71 -25.34 15.07
N VAL A 641 42.20 -24.11 15.09
CA VAL A 641 41.44 -23.58 16.23
C VAL A 641 40.17 -24.40 16.44
N LEU A 642 39.41 -24.65 15.36
CA LEU A 642 38.19 -25.46 15.40
C LEU A 642 38.47 -26.92 15.83
N LYS A 643 39.57 -27.52 15.39
CA LYS A 643 40.03 -28.88 15.79
C LYS A 643 40.55 -28.94 17.23
N ALA A 644 41.13 -27.86 17.73
CA ALA A 644 41.45 -27.75 19.15
C ALA A 644 40.19 -27.61 20.01
N GLY A 645 39.07 -27.24 19.39
CA GLY A 645 37.75 -27.04 20.00
C GLY A 645 37.49 -25.62 20.46
N GLY A 646 38.38 -24.67 20.11
CA GLY A 646 38.17 -23.26 20.37
C GLY A 646 37.39 -22.57 19.25
N GLY A 647 36.99 -21.33 19.51
CA GLY A 647 36.41 -20.44 18.51
C GLY A 647 37.42 -19.41 18.03
N TYR A 648 37.55 -19.20 16.72
CA TYR A 648 38.49 -18.17 16.22
C TYR A 648 37.87 -16.78 16.31
N VAL A 649 38.69 -15.78 16.61
CA VAL A 649 38.35 -14.36 16.51
C VAL A 649 39.07 -13.80 15.30
N ALA A 650 38.32 -13.42 14.27
CA ALA A 650 38.90 -12.91 13.03
C ALA A 650 39.49 -11.51 13.24
N LEU A 651 40.75 -11.31 12.81
CA LEU A 651 41.45 -10.04 12.92
C LEU A 651 42.10 -9.68 11.58
N ASP A 652 41.97 -8.40 11.18
CA ASP A 652 42.53 -7.91 9.93
C ASP A 652 43.91 -7.28 10.17
N PRO A 653 44.97 -7.71 9.47
CA PRO A 653 46.30 -7.08 9.54
C PRO A 653 46.31 -5.59 9.19
N ALA A 654 45.33 -5.10 8.42
CA ALA A 654 45.21 -3.68 8.08
C ALA A 654 44.62 -2.83 9.22
N TYR A 655 44.10 -3.44 10.30
CA TYR A 655 43.55 -2.69 11.41
C TYR A 655 44.66 -2.00 12.24
N PRO A 656 44.38 -0.78 12.75
CA PRO A 656 45.29 -0.12 13.68
C PRO A 656 45.59 -0.99 14.92
N PRO A 657 46.81 -0.95 15.47
CA PRO A 657 47.19 -1.77 16.64
C PRO A 657 46.26 -1.60 17.85
N GLU A 658 45.75 -0.39 18.09
CA GLU A 658 44.79 -0.11 19.17
C GLU A 658 43.46 -0.82 18.96
N ARG A 659 42.99 -0.91 17.70
CA ARG A 659 41.78 -1.64 17.34
C ARG A 659 41.99 -3.14 17.57
N LEU A 660 43.12 -3.70 17.13
CA LEU A 660 43.47 -5.10 17.38
C LEU A 660 43.52 -5.44 18.87
N ALA A 661 44.16 -4.57 19.67
CA ALA A 661 44.22 -4.73 21.13
C ALA A 661 42.82 -4.65 21.78
N PHE A 662 41.97 -3.74 21.30
CA PHE A 662 40.57 -3.66 21.75
C PHE A 662 39.82 -4.96 21.46
N LEU A 663 39.85 -5.45 20.21
CA LEU A 663 39.11 -6.64 19.80
C LEU A 663 39.56 -7.89 20.57
N LEU A 664 40.87 -8.07 20.77
CA LEU A 664 41.40 -9.19 21.54
C LEU A 664 40.99 -9.14 23.02
N ARG A 665 40.98 -7.95 23.61
CA ARG A 665 40.55 -7.75 25.00
C ARG A 665 39.05 -7.95 25.17
N ASP A 666 38.25 -7.36 24.29
CA ASP A 666 36.79 -7.50 24.29
C ASP A 666 36.38 -8.96 24.08
N ALA A 667 37.07 -9.65 23.16
CA ALA A 667 36.87 -11.07 22.96
C ALA A 667 37.37 -11.94 24.11
N GLY A 668 38.13 -11.40 25.06
CA GLY A 668 38.79 -12.19 26.11
C GLY A 668 39.64 -13.31 25.51
N ALA A 669 40.35 -13.04 24.41
CA ALA A 669 41.20 -14.02 23.73
C ALA A 669 42.45 -14.30 24.56
N SER A 670 42.75 -15.57 24.80
CA SER A 670 43.93 -16.00 25.56
C SER A 670 45.14 -16.32 24.69
N LEU A 671 44.91 -16.45 23.38
CA LEU A 671 45.89 -16.87 22.38
C LEU A 671 45.75 -16.02 21.11
N LEU A 672 46.87 -15.74 20.47
CA LEU A 672 46.94 -15.05 19.17
C LEU A 672 47.83 -15.85 18.22
N ILE A 673 47.27 -16.28 17.09
CA ILE A 673 48.02 -16.86 15.98
C ILE A 673 48.38 -15.73 15.02
N THR A 674 49.67 -15.58 14.74
CA THR A 674 50.17 -14.56 13.80
C THR A 674 51.45 -15.02 13.08
N GLU A 675 52.06 -14.17 12.26
CA GLU A 675 53.28 -14.47 11.51
C GLU A 675 54.32 -13.37 11.68
N THR A 676 55.61 -13.75 11.71
CA THR A 676 56.73 -12.81 11.89
C THR A 676 56.75 -11.72 10.82
N ALA A 677 56.35 -12.07 9.60
CA ALA A 677 56.37 -11.17 8.44
C ALA A 677 55.44 -9.95 8.59
N LEU A 678 54.41 -10.03 9.44
CA LEU A 678 53.49 -8.91 9.67
C LEU A 678 54.14 -7.79 10.49
N GLY A 679 55.12 -8.09 11.36
CA GLY A 679 55.77 -7.09 12.21
C GLY A 679 54.80 -6.31 13.14
N VAL A 680 53.55 -6.77 13.27
CA VAL A 680 52.51 -6.09 14.06
C VAL A 680 52.69 -6.45 15.52
N ALA A 681 53.04 -5.45 16.33
CA ALA A 681 52.96 -5.56 17.79
C ALA A 681 51.53 -5.19 18.22
N VAL A 682 50.84 -6.09 18.93
CA VAL A 682 49.55 -5.79 19.56
C VAL A 682 49.81 -5.23 20.97
N PRO A 683 49.62 -3.92 21.21
CA PRO A 683 49.98 -3.31 22.48
C PRO A 683 49.15 -3.90 23.62
N GLY A 684 49.81 -4.32 24.70
CA GLY A 684 49.14 -4.78 25.92
C GLY A 684 48.44 -6.15 25.82
N PHE A 685 48.67 -6.92 24.75
CA PHE A 685 48.20 -8.32 24.71
C PHE A 685 49.05 -9.18 25.65
N ALA A 686 48.41 -9.75 26.67
CA ALA A 686 49.07 -10.57 27.69
C ALA A 686 48.94 -12.09 27.45
N GLY A 687 48.28 -12.51 26.37
CA GLY A 687 48.10 -13.91 26.00
C GLY A 687 49.31 -14.50 25.27
N SER A 688 49.29 -15.81 25.02
CA SER A 688 50.40 -16.48 24.32
C SER A 688 50.29 -16.27 22.81
N ILE A 689 51.44 -15.97 22.18
CA ILE A 689 51.54 -15.79 20.73
C ILE A 689 52.03 -17.09 20.10
N VAL A 690 51.35 -17.53 19.06
CA VAL A 690 51.71 -18.71 18.26
C VAL A 690 52.05 -18.25 16.86
N LEU A 691 53.29 -18.50 16.42
CA LEU A 691 53.72 -18.19 15.07
C LEU A 691 53.28 -19.28 14.11
N ALA A 692 52.55 -18.89 13.06
CA ALA A 692 52.10 -19.78 12.00
C ALA A 692 53.29 -20.27 11.15
N GLY A 693 53.22 -21.50 10.67
CA GLY A 693 54.27 -22.12 9.83
C GLY A 693 55.51 -22.61 10.58
N GLU A 694 55.66 -22.35 11.88
CA GLU A 694 56.76 -22.93 12.67
C GLU A 694 56.56 -24.43 12.93
N PRO A 695 57.59 -25.27 12.68
CA PRO A 695 57.51 -26.70 12.98
C PRO A 695 57.33 -26.93 14.49
N VAL A 696 56.45 -27.86 14.85
CA VAL A 696 56.24 -28.25 16.24
C VAL A 696 57.48 -29.00 16.74
N SER A 697 58.35 -28.30 17.47
CA SER A 697 59.69 -28.77 17.87
C SER A 697 59.70 -29.85 18.98
N GLU A 698 58.55 -30.20 19.56
CA GLU A 698 58.47 -31.19 20.64
C GLU A 698 57.39 -32.24 20.34
N ALA A 699 57.62 -33.47 20.77
CA ALA A 699 56.59 -34.50 20.81
C ALA A 699 55.52 -34.09 21.83
N VAL A 700 54.56 -33.28 21.38
CA VAL A 700 53.38 -32.94 22.18
C VAL A 700 52.67 -34.25 22.48
N PRO A 701 52.52 -34.66 23.76
CA PRO A 701 51.85 -35.91 24.09
C PRO A 701 50.45 -35.90 23.47
N ALA A 702 50.05 -37.02 22.88
CA ALA A 702 48.76 -37.19 22.23
C ALA A 702 47.64 -36.81 23.20
N SER A 703 47.18 -35.57 23.11
CA SER A 703 46.04 -35.10 23.88
C SER A 703 44.78 -35.70 23.24
N PRO A 704 43.83 -36.22 24.03
CA PRO A 704 42.60 -36.77 23.48
C PRO A 704 41.90 -35.72 22.59
N PRO A 705 41.22 -36.15 21.52
CA PRO A 705 40.45 -35.25 20.67
C PRO A 705 39.45 -34.46 21.53
N SER A 706 39.29 -33.17 21.21
CA SER A 706 38.38 -32.29 21.95
C SER A 706 36.94 -32.74 21.70
N ALA A 707 36.14 -32.86 22.78
CA ALA A 707 34.73 -33.21 22.68
C ALA A 707 33.89 -31.99 22.24
N VAL A 708 34.13 -31.50 21.01
CA VAL A 708 33.40 -30.37 20.44
C VAL A 708 31.92 -30.71 20.33
N GLN A 709 31.08 -29.83 20.88
CA GLN A 709 29.63 -29.96 20.84
C GLN A 709 29.03 -28.93 19.88
N PRO A 710 27.85 -29.18 19.30
CA PRO A 710 27.19 -28.27 18.36
C PRO A 710 26.92 -26.87 18.93
N GLY A 711 26.66 -26.78 20.24
CA GLY A 711 26.43 -25.50 20.92
C GLY A 711 27.69 -24.73 21.28
N HIS A 712 28.90 -25.28 21.08
CA HIS A 712 30.14 -24.56 21.34
C HIS A 712 30.41 -23.50 20.26
N LEU A 713 31.13 -22.45 20.65
CA LEU A 713 31.56 -21.37 19.78
C LEU A 713 32.47 -21.89 18.64
N ALA A 714 32.11 -21.61 17.39
CA ALA A 714 32.95 -21.84 16.22
C ALA A 714 33.79 -20.61 15.88
N TYR A 715 33.17 -19.42 15.88
CA TYR A 715 33.89 -18.19 15.59
C TYR A 715 33.21 -16.93 16.12
N VAL A 716 33.97 -15.85 16.15
CA VAL A 716 33.52 -14.49 16.45
C VAL A 716 33.97 -13.56 15.34
N ILE A 717 33.01 -12.87 14.74
CA ILE A 717 33.24 -11.80 13.77
C ILE A 717 32.68 -10.50 14.35
N TYR A 718 33.45 -9.42 14.26
CA TYR A 718 33.05 -8.12 14.81
C TYR A 718 32.38 -7.26 13.75
N THR A 719 31.21 -6.72 14.07
CA THR A 719 30.51 -5.73 13.23
C THR A 719 30.69 -4.33 13.79
N SER A 720 30.57 -3.31 12.94
CA SER A 720 30.52 -1.90 13.36
C SER A 720 29.20 -1.65 14.09
N GLY A 721 29.22 -1.66 15.43
CA GLY A 721 28.03 -1.36 16.21
C GLY A 721 27.49 0.05 15.92
N SER A 722 26.17 0.23 16.00
CA SER A 722 25.48 1.52 15.81
C SER A 722 25.98 2.62 16.75
N THR A 723 26.54 2.25 17.91
CA THR A 723 27.14 3.13 18.90
C THR A 723 28.60 3.50 18.60
N GLY A 724 29.14 3.07 17.45
CA GLY A 724 30.55 3.25 17.06
C GLY A 724 31.53 2.29 17.75
N THR A 725 31.07 1.50 18.72
CA THR A 725 31.88 0.45 19.37
C THR A 725 31.64 -0.89 18.66
N PRO A 726 32.69 -1.60 18.19
CA PRO A 726 32.53 -2.90 17.56
C PRO A 726 31.84 -3.91 18.49
N LYS A 727 30.96 -4.75 17.94
CA LYS A 727 30.26 -5.82 18.68
C LYS A 727 30.62 -7.18 18.10
N GLY A 728 31.08 -8.10 18.94
CA GLY A 728 31.48 -9.44 18.51
C GLY A 728 30.28 -10.38 18.41
N VAL A 729 29.93 -10.81 17.21
CA VAL A 729 28.85 -11.77 16.97
C VAL A 729 29.38 -13.19 17.20
N ALA A 730 28.81 -13.89 18.17
CA ALA A 730 29.27 -15.22 18.58
C ALA A 730 28.49 -16.33 17.84
N ILE A 731 29.14 -17.02 16.90
CA ILE A 731 28.54 -18.09 16.10
C ILE A 731 28.90 -19.47 16.65
N GLU A 732 27.90 -20.31 16.79
CA GLU A 732 28.04 -21.68 17.27
C GLU A 732 28.27 -22.66 16.11
N HIS A 733 28.88 -23.82 16.42
CA HIS A 733 29.13 -24.86 15.44
C HIS A 733 27.86 -25.33 14.71
N ARG A 734 26.73 -25.41 15.41
CA ARG A 734 25.44 -25.82 14.81
C ARG A 734 24.92 -24.83 13.78
N SER A 735 25.09 -23.53 14.01
CA SER A 735 24.65 -22.48 13.10
C SER A 735 25.51 -22.49 11.83
N ALA A 736 26.84 -22.60 11.99
CA ALA A 736 27.74 -22.74 10.85
C ALA A 736 27.50 -24.04 10.06
N ALA A 737 27.18 -25.15 10.73
CA ALA A 737 26.80 -26.40 10.07
C ALA A 737 25.47 -26.26 9.30
N ALA A 738 24.54 -25.41 9.75
CA ALA A 738 23.29 -25.14 9.04
C ALA A 738 23.54 -24.47 7.69
N LEU A 739 24.44 -23.50 7.63
CA LEU A 739 24.90 -22.88 6.38
C LEU A 739 25.46 -23.92 5.40
N VAL A 740 26.31 -24.85 5.87
CA VAL A 740 26.87 -25.92 5.03
C VAL A 740 25.80 -26.86 4.49
N ARG A 741 24.82 -27.25 5.31
CA ARG A 741 23.70 -28.10 4.87
C ARG A 741 22.83 -27.44 3.83
N TRP A 742 22.50 -26.16 4.02
CA TRP A 742 21.79 -25.40 2.98
C TRP A 742 22.58 -25.43 1.67
N ALA A 743 23.88 -25.12 1.72
CA ALA A 743 24.71 -25.11 0.53
C ALA A 743 24.77 -26.49 -0.15
N ALA A 744 24.80 -27.58 0.62
CA ALA A 744 24.76 -28.95 0.09
C ALA A 744 23.46 -29.27 -0.66
N ALA A 745 22.34 -28.65 -0.28
CA ALA A 745 21.07 -28.78 -0.99
C ALA A 745 20.94 -27.81 -2.18
N ALA A 746 21.56 -26.64 -2.09
CA ALA A 746 21.45 -25.57 -3.09
C ALA A 746 22.40 -25.75 -4.28
N TYR A 747 23.58 -26.33 -4.07
CA TYR A 747 24.65 -26.40 -5.06
C TYR A 747 25.06 -27.83 -5.39
N GLY A 748 25.33 -28.08 -6.67
CA GLY A 748 25.95 -29.32 -7.13
C GLY A 748 27.46 -29.36 -6.89
N ALA A 749 28.04 -30.57 -6.92
CA ALA A 749 29.48 -30.78 -6.80
C ALA A 749 30.30 -30.03 -7.87
N GLU A 750 29.76 -29.89 -9.09
CA GLU A 750 30.41 -29.14 -10.18
C GLU A 750 30.46 -27.63 -9.91
N GLU A 751 29.41 -27.06 -9.30
CA GLU A 751 29.37 -25.64 -8.95
C GLU A 751 30.38 -25.33 -7.84
N LEU A 752 30.49 -26.21 -6.83
CA LEU A 752 31.44 -26.08 -5.72
C LEU A 752 32.86 -26.59 -6.05
N ALA A 753 33.10 -27.07 -7.26
CA ALA A 753 34.37 -27.70 -7.62
C ALA A 753 35.58 -26.77 -7.42
N GLY A 754 35.42 -25.46 -7.62
CA GLY A 754 36.38 -24.42 -7.27
C GLY A 754 35.72 -23.11 -6.86
N VAL A 755 35.80 -22.79 -5.57
CA VAL A 755 35.21 -21.57 -4.99
C VAL A 755 36.30 -20.52 -4.79
N LEU A 756 36.07 -19.31 -5.29
CA LEU A 756 36.95 -18.18 -5.02
C LEU A 756 36.81 -17.72 -3.58
N ALA A 757 37.90 -17.74 -2.81
CA ALA A 757 37.98 -17.14 -1.49
C ALA A 757 38.72 -15.81 -1.56
N SER A 758 37.95 -14.72 -1.63
CA SER A 758 38.42 -13.36 -1.91
C SER A 758 37.93 -12.33 -0.89
N THR A 759 37.08 -12.72 0.05
CA THR A 759 36.57 -11.85 1.12
C THR A 759 37.45 -11.90 2.37
N SER A 760 37.60 -10.78 3.09
CA SER A 760 38.33 -10.72 4.37
C SER A 760 37.70 -11.67 5.40
N ILE A 761 38.51 -12.35 6.21
CA ILE A 761 38.00 -13.24 7.27
C ILE A 761 37.24 -12.49 8.39
N CYS A 762 37.37 -11.16 8.42
CA CYS A 762 36.59 -10.29 9.30
C CYS A 762 35.18 -9.99 8.76
N PHE A 763 34.81 -10.56 7.61
CA PHE A 763 33.47 -10.48 7.04
C PHE A 763 32.93 -11.90 6.82
N ASP A 764 31.68 -12.11 7.17
CA ASP A 764 31.05 -13.43 7.29
C ASP A 764 30.83 -14.15 5.94
N LEU A 765 30.83 -13.44 4.81
CA LEU A 765 30.89 -14.05 3.47
C LEU A 765 32.08 -15.00 3.30
N SER A 766 33.21 -14.72 3.97
CA SER A 766 34.39 -15.59 3.95
C SER A 766 34.12 -16.98 4.56
N VAL A 767 33.12 -17.11 5.45
CA VAL A 767 32.75 -18.38 6.07
C VAL A 767 32.18 -19.33 4.99
N PHE A 768 31.35 -18.81 4.08
CA PHE A 768 30.89 -19.57 2.93
C PHE A 768 32.08 -19.96 2.04
N GLU A 769 32.91 -19.00 1.64
CA GLU A 769 34.02 -19.19 0.71
C GLU A 769 35.04 -20.23 1.18
N LEU A 770 35.26 -20.33 2.49
CA LEU A 770 36.24 -21.23 3.08
C LEU A 770 35.60 -22.57 3.45
N PHE A 771 34.54 -22.58 4.26
CA PHE A 771 34.11 -23.81 4.91
C PHE A 771 33.12 -24.64 4.10
N VAL A 772 32.28 -24.02 3.27
CA VAL A 772 31.34 -24.76 2.41
C VAL A 772 32.08 -25.68 1.43
N PRO A 773 33.02 -25.21 0.59
CA PRO A 773 33.76 -26.11 -0.30
C PRO A 773 34.55 -27.16 0.49
N LEU A 774 35.20 -26.79 1.61
CA LEU A 774 35.98 -27.72 2.43
C LEU A 774 35.13 -28.80 3.11
N CYS A 775 33.87 -28.53 3.43
CA CYS A 775 32.99 -29.54 4.03
C CYS A 775 32.32 -30.43 2.96
N LEU A 776 32.24 -29.97 1.71
CA LEU A 776 31.49 -30.63 0.64
C LEU A 776 32.38 -31.22 -0.48
N GLY A 777 33.71 -31.14 -0.34
CA GLY A 777 34.66 -31.77 -1.26
C GLY A 777 35.09 -30.89 -2.44
N GLY A 778 34.76 -29.59 -2.39
CA GLY A 778 35.27 -28.59 -3.32
C GLY A 778 36.71 -28.16 -3.00
N ARG A 779 37.29 -27.32 -3.86
CA ARG A 779 38.57 -26.64 -3.58
C ARG A 779 38.36 -25.15 -3.32
N VAL A 780 39.11 -24.63 -2.36
CA VAL A 780 39.22 -23.20 -2.08
C VAL A 780 40.35 -22.62 -2.96
N VAL A 781 40.05 -21.59 -3.74
CA VAL A 781 41.05 -20.81 -4.49
C VAL A 781 41.24 -19.49 -3.76
N LEU A 782 42.30 -19.40 -2.95
CA LEU A 782 42.57 -18.25 -2.10
C LEU A 782 43.32 -17.16 -2.88
N VAL A 783 42.76 -15.96 -2.87
CA VAL A 783 43.32 -14.75 -3.51
C VAL A 783 43.23 -13.56 -2.56
N ASP A 784 43.94 -12.47 -2.86
CA ASP A 784 43.93 -11.27 -2.01
C ASP A 784 42.57 -10.54 -2.00
N ASP A 785 41.97 -10.38 -3.18
CA ASP A 785 40.66 -9.76 -3.38
C ASP A 785 39.97 -10.30 -4.64
N ALA A 786 38.70 -9.93 -4.85
CA ALA A 786 37.90 -10.47 -5.95
C ALA A 786 38.43 -10.08 -7.34
N LEU A 787 39.10 -8.93 -7.46
CA LEU A 787 39.68 -8.44 -8.71
C LEU A 787 40.93 -9.22 -9.12
N ALA A 788 41.51 -10.02 -8.21
CA ALA A 788 42.59 -10.97 -8.54
C ALA A 788 42.09 -12.23 -9.29
N LEU A 789 40.78 -12.40 -9.48
CA LEU A 789 40.19 -13.55 -10.19
C LEU A 789 40.82 -13.84 -11.57
N PRO A 790 41.12 -12.85 -12.44
CA PRO A 790 41.77 -13.11 -13.73
C PRO A 790 43.15 -13.76 -13.61
N ALA A 791 43.91 -13.41 -12.56
CA ALA A 791 45.25 -13.94 -12.34
C ALA A 791 45.23 -15.43 -11.96
N VAL A 792 44.09 -15.93 -11.48
CA VAL A 792 43.87 -17.34 -11.09
C VAL A 792 42.90 -18.07 -12.02
N ALA A 793 42.66 -17.57 -13.24
CA ALA A 793 41.77 -18.24 -14.20
C ALA A 793 42.14 -19.71 -14.47
N GLY A 794 43.44 -20.04 -14.43
CA GLY A 794 43.95 -21.42 -14.57
C GLY A 794 43.70 -22.33 -13.37
N ALA A 795 43.26 -21.78 -12.22
CA ALA A 795 42.87 -22.54 -11.04
C ALA A 795 41.44 -23.09 -11.12
N GLY A 796 40.70 -22.82 -12.22
CA GLY A 796 39.40 -23.40 -12.56
C GLY A 796 38.26 -23.01 -11.60
N VAL A 797 38.20 -21.73 -11.21
CA VAL A 797 37.12 -21.19 -10.38
C VAL A 797 35.76 -21.39 -11.09
N THR A 798 34.84 -22.10 -10.45
CA THR A 798 33.47 -22.38 -10.91
C THR A 798 32.44 -21.50 -10.23
N LEU A 799 32.68 -21.10 -8.98
CA LEU A 799 31.79 -20.24 -8.20
C LEU A 799 32.53 -19.02 -7.66
N VAL A 800 31.94 -17.85 -7.88
CA VAL A 800 32.38 -16.57 -7.30
C VAL A 800 31.34 -16.14 -6.26
N ASN A 801 31.79 -15.91 -5.04
CA ASN A 801 30.99 -15.38 -3.94
C ASN A 801 31.54 -14.00 -3.57
N THR A 802 30.75 -12.94 -3.73
CA THR A 802 31.23 -11.56 -3.50
C THR A 802 30.07 -10.57 -3.33
N VAL A 803 30.37 -9.29 -3.21
CA VAL A 803 29.38 -8.21 -3.14
C VAL A 803 29.03 -7.66 -4.54
N PRO A 804 27.81 -7.12 -4.76
CA PRO A 804 27.41 -6.53 -6.04
C PRO A 804 28.41 -5.50 -6.60
N SER A 805 28.95 -4.62 -5.77
CA SER A 805 29.94 -3.61 -6.18
C SER A 805 31.22 -4.19 -6.78
N ALA A 806 31.77 -5.26 -6.19
CA ALA A 806 32.95 -5.95 -6.70
C ALA A 806 32.66 -6.72 -8.01
N MET A 807 31.49 -7.34 -8.11
CA MET A 807 31.06 -8.03 -9.32
C MET A 807 30.82 -7.06 -10.48
N ALA A 808 30.25 -5.88 -10.21
CA ALA A 808 30.07 -4.84 -11.21
C ALA A 808 31.40 -4.41 -11.83
N GLU A 809 32.45 -4.31 -11.02
CA GLU A 809 33.79 -3.99 -11.49
C GLU A 809 34.40 -5.13 -12.34
N LEU A 810 34.21 -6.40 -11.93
CA LEU A 810 34.62 -7.56 -12.74
C LEU A 810 33.92 -7.60 -14.10
N CYS A 811 32.61 -7.33 -14.14
CA CYS A 811 31.86 -7.25 -15.40
C CYS A 811 32.35 -6.07 -16.26
N ARG A 812 32.63 -4.91 -15.65
CA ARG A 812 33.15 -3.72 -16.36
C ARG A 812 34.50 -3.98 -17.02
N LEU A 813 35.34 -4.80 -16.39
CA LEU A 813 36.67 -5.16 -16.86
C LEU A 813 36.68 -6.40 -17.79
N ASP A 814 35.53 -7.01 -18.07
CA ASP A 814 35.41 -8.30 -18.78
C ASP A 814 36.32 -9.38 -18.16
N ALA A 815 36.34 -9.42 -16.83
CA ALA A 815 37.31 -10.14 -16.01
C ALA A 815 36.80 -11.48 -15.47
N LEU A 816 35.61 -11.93 -15.90
CA LEU A 816 35.04 -13.22 -15.49
C LEU A 816 35.60 -14.37 -16.34
N PRO A 817 36.33 -15.34 -15.75
CA PRO A 817 36.85 -16.48 -16.49
C PRO A 817 35.73 -17.38 -17.01
N ALA A 818 35.96 -18.01 -18.17
CA ALA A 818 35.01 -18.95 -18.79
C ALA A 818 34.68 -20.19 -17.94
N SER A 819 35.47 -20.47 -16.89
CA SER A 819 35.19 -21.54 -15.94
C SER A 819 34.07 -21.20 -14.96
N VAL A 820 33.77 -19.91 -14.75
CA VAL A 820 32.74 -19.47 -13.79
C VAL A 820 31.35 -19.82 -14.33
N ARG A 821 30.59 -20.56 -13.51
CA ARG A 821 29.23 -21.02 -13.77
C ARG A 821 28.21 -20.40 -12.82
N THR A 822 28.62 -20.13 -11.59
CA THR A 822 27.72 -19.68 -10.51
C THR A 822 28.27 -18.40 -9.88
N VAL A 823 27.40 -17.42 -9.68
CA VAL A 823 27.73 -16.15 -9.03
C VAL A 823 26.78 -15.95 -7.86
N ASN A 824 27.33 -15.86 -6.65
CA ASN A 824 26.63 -15.53 -5.42
C ASN A 824 26.92 -14.07 -5.05
N LEU A 825 25.86 -13.28 -4.87
CA LEU A 825 25.94 -11.87 -4.47
C LEU A 825 25.20 -11.63 -3.17
N ALA A 826 25.83 -10.93 -2.23
CA ALA A 826 25.27 -10.60 -0.93
C ALA A 826 25.84 -9.29 -0.37
N GLY A 827 25.26 -8.79 0.71
CA GLY A 827 25.77 -7.62 1.47
C GLY A 827 25.37 -6.25 0.93
N GLU A 828 24.82 -6.17 -0.29
CA GLU A 828 24.26 -4.95 -0.88
C GLU A 828 23.01 -5.28 -1.70
N ALA A 829 22.14 -4.29 -1.93
CA ALA A 829 21.01 -4.45 -2.86
C ALA A 829 21.54 -4.74 -4.28
N LEU A 830 20.96 -5.74 -4.94
CA LEU A 830 21.40 -6.21 -6.27
C LEU A 830 20.60 -5.54 -7.40
N PRO A 831 21.22 -4.68 -8.24
CA PRO A 831 20.51 -4.06 -9.36
C PRO A 831 20.27 -5.03 -10.52
N GLY A 832 19.09 -5.03 -11.13
CA GLY A 832 18.73 -5.89 -12.26
C GLY A 832 19.68 -5.75 -13.46
N ARG A 833 20.14 -4.52 -13.75
CA ARG A 833 21.15 -4.25 -14.80
C ARG A 833 22.47 -4.98 -14.59
N LEU A 834 22.86 -5.24 -13.34
CA LEU A 834 24.08 -6.00 -13.04
C LEU A 834 23.87 -7.49 -13.33
N VAL A 835 22.68 -8.01 -13.01
CA VAL A 835 22.30 -9.39 -13.34
C VAL A 835 22.33 -9.62 -14.86
N GLU A 836 21.79 -8.68 -15.64
CA GLU A 836 21.87 -8.71 -17.11
C GLU A 836 23.32 -8.76 -17.60
N ALA A 837 24.20 -7.91 -17.03
CA ALA A 837 25.62 -7.88 -17.38
C ALA A 837 26.34 -9.21 -17.05
N ILE A 838 26.03 -9.83 -15.91
CA ILE A 838 26.59 -11.12 -15.51
C ILE A 838 26.12 -12.23 -16.47
N TYR A 839 24.83 -12.28 -16.80
CA TYR A 839 24.29 -13.28 -17.73
C TYR A 839 24.65 -13.03 -19.20
N ALA A 840 25.16 -11.85 -19.54
CA ALA A 840 25.77 -11.59 -20.85
C ALA A 840 27.05 -12.42 -21.04
N THR A 841 27.74 -12.76 -19.95
CA THR A 841 28.81 -13.77 -19.96
C THR A 841 28.18 -15.16 -20.17
N SER A 842 28.37 -15.73 -21.36
CA SER A 842 27.68 -16.96 -21.79
C SER A 842 27.97 -18.21 -20.95
N THR A 843 28.99 -18.17 -20.10
CA THR A 843 29.38 -19.30 -19.25
C THR A 843 28.65 -19.33 -17.91
N VAL A 844 28.11 -18.20 -17.45
CA VAL A 844 27.36 -18.12 -16.18
C VAL A 844 25.95 -18.67 -16.37
N LEU A 845 25.60 -19.66 -15.53
CA LEU A 845 24.35 -20.41 -15.58
C LEU A 845 23.40 -20.06 -14.43
N SER A 846 23.94 -19.52 -13.32
CA SER A 846 23.17 -19.16 -12.14
C SER A 846 23.73 -17.91 -11.45
N VAL A 847 22.82 -16.99 -11.16
CA VAL A 847 23.06 -15.83 -10.29
C VAL A 847 22.14 -15.94 -9.08
N TRP A 848 22.73 -15.87 -7.89
CA TRP A 848 22.01 -15.88 -6.62
C TRP A 848 22.11 -14.51 -5.95
N ASN A 849 20.96 -13.97 -5.56
CA ASN A 849 20.86 -12.88 -4.61
C ASN A 849 20.66 -13.48 -3.22
N LEU A 850 21.62 -13.32 -2.34
CA LEU A 850 21.62 -13.86 -0.98
C LEU A 850 21.62 -12.69 0.01
N TYR A 851 20.92 -12.87 1.12
CA TYR A 851 20.87 -11.89 2.18
C TYR A 851 21.00 -12.60 3.52
N GLY A 852 21.75 -12.02 4.44
CA GLY A 852 21.84 -12.45 5.83
C GLY A 852 22.72 -11.49 6.63
N PRO A 853 22.32 -11.11 7.84
CA PRO A 853 23.19 -10.41 8.76
C PRO A 853 24.17 -11.39 9.43
N SER A 854 25.28 -10.88 9.96
CA SER A 854 26.24 -11.71 10.72
C SER A 854 25.59 -12.43 11.89
N GLU A 855 24.58 -11.80 12.51
CA GLU A 855 23.80 -12.32 13.62
C GLU A 855 22.97 -13.58 13.30
N ASP A 856 22.80 -13.94 12.02
CA ASP A 856 22.11 -15.14 11.54
C ASP A 856 22.98 -16.01 10.60
N THR A 857 24.31 -15.96 10.80
CA THR A 857 25.30 -16.83 10.14
C THR A 857 25.34 -16.71 8.61
N THR A 858 25.85 -15.57 8.13
CA THR A 858 26.18 -15.29 6.72
C THR A 858 24.96 -15.12 5.81
N TYR A 859 24.10 -16.14 5.66
CA TYR A 859 22.93 -16.09 4.77
C TYR A 859 21.68 -16.64 5.47
N SER A 860 20.57 -15.94 5.29
CA SER A 860 19.26 -16.18 5.91
C SER A 860 18.15 -16.34 4.88
N THR A 861 18.27 -15.65 3.74
CA THR A 861 17.36 -15.78 2.61
C THR A 861 18.12 -15.90 1.28
N GLY A 862 17.49 -16.51 0.28
CA GLY A 862 18.09 -16.65 -1.05
C GLY A 862 17.08 -16.62 -2.18
N PHE A 863 17.47 -15.98 -3.28
CA PHE A 863 16.74 -15.94 -4.54
C PHE A 863 17.67 -16.26 -5.72
N ARG A 864 17.38 -17.33 -6.44
CA ARG A 864 18.03 -17.60 -7.73
C ARG A 864 17.38 -16.74 -8.81
N VAL A 865 18.11 -15.74 -9.29
CA VAL A 865 17.57 -14.73 -10.20
C VAL A 865 17.40 -15.32 -11.61
N PRO A 866 16.19 -15.33 -12.19
CA PRO A 866 15.99 -15.78 -13.57
C PRO A 866 16.72 -14.89 -14.57
N ARG A 867 17.19 -15.47 -15.68
CA ARG A 867 17.91 -14.73 -16.74
C ARG A 867 17.07 -13.62 -17.41
N GLU A 868 15.76 -13.79 -17.40
CA GLU A 868 14.77 -12.89 -18.04
C GLU A 868 13.98 -12.09 -17.00
N ALA A 869 14.56 -11.85 -15.82
CA ALA A 869 13.89 -11.10 -14.75
C ALA A 869 13.57 -9.67 -15.22
N SER A 870 12.29 -9.29 -15.14
CA SER A 870 11.78 -7.96 -15.53
C SER A 870 11.61 -6.98 -14.37
N ARG A 871 11.97 -7.42 -13.15
CA ARG A 871 11.88 -6.67 -11.90
C ARG A 871 13.23 -6.73 -11.19
N GLU A 872 13.47 -5.77 -10.30
CA GLU A 872 14.63 -5.79 -9.41
C GLU A 872 14.64 -7.11 -8.59
N PRO A 873 15.81 -7.77 -8.44
CA PRO A 873 15.95 -9.00 -7.66
C PRO A 873 15.54 -8.84 -6.19
N ALA A 874 14.65 -9.71 -5.72
CA ALA A 874 14.31 -9.82 -4.29
C ALA A 874 15.40 -10.56 -3.51
N ILE A 875 15.43 -10.40 -2.18
CA ILE A 875 16.29 -11.19 -1.27
C ILE A 875 15.82 -12.66 -1.11
N GLY A 876 14.62 -12.97 -1.60
CA GLY A 876 14.12 -14.33 -1.77
C GLY A 876 13.36 -14.89 -0.59
N ARG A 877 13.48 -16.21 -0.41
CA ARG A 877 12.80 -16.98 0.64
C ARG A 877 13.79 -17.36 1.74
N PRO A 878 13.32 -17.62 2.97
CA PRO A 878 14.14 -18.18 4.04
C PRO A 878 14.89 -19.43 3.58
N LEU A 879 16.13 -19.59 4.02
CA LEU A 879 16.89 -20.81 3.83
C LEU A 879 16.30 -21.94 4.71
N PRO A 880 16.52 -23.24 4.38
CA PRO A 880 16.13 -24.35 5.24
C PRO A 880 16.67 -24.17 6.66
N GLY A 881 15.81 -24.40 7.65
CA GLY A 881 16.09 -24.15 9.06
C GLY A 881 15.97 -22.69 9.50
N THR A 882 15.66 -21.76 8.60
CA THR A 882 15.47 -20.33 8.87
C THR A 882 14.01 -19.95 8.67
N ARG A 883 13.52 -19.01 9.48
CA ARG A 883 12.23 -18.36 9.35
C ARG A 883 12.46 -16.85 9.26
N ALA A 884 11.74 -16.17 8.37
CA ALA A 884 11.77 -14.73 8.22
C ALA A 884 10.35 -14.15 8.35
N PHE A 885 10.23 -13.12 9.17
CA PHE A 885 8.97 -12.42 9.42
C PHE A 885 9.15 -10.93 9.10
N LEU A 886 8.11 -10.30 8.58
CA LEU A 886 8.02 -8.85 8.50
C LEU A 886 7.06 -8.39 9.59
N LEU A 887 7.58 -7.59 10.53
CA LEU A 887 6.82 -7.11 11.67
C LEU A 887 6.58 -5.61 11.61
N GLY A 888 5.37 -5.19 11.96
CA GLY A 888 5.05 -3.77 12.10
C GLY A 888 5.64 -3.20 13.40
N PRO A 889 5.53 -1.88 13.63
CA PRO A 889 6.05 -1.22 14.83
C PRO A 889 5.57 -1.82 16.16
N GLY A 890 4.38 -2.46 16.17
CA GLY A 890 3.81 -3.13 17.34
C GLY A 890 4.28 -4.58 17.55
N GLY A 891 5.10 -5.14 16.65
CA GLY A 891 5.53 -6.55 16.70
C GLY A 891 4.56 -7.55 16.04
N ASP A 892 3.49 -7.07 15.41
CA ASP A 892 2.54 -7.90 14.67
C ASP A 892 3.01 -8.18 13.23
N LEU A 893 2.60 -9.32 12.67
CA LEU A 893 2.81 -9.62 11.26
C LEU A 893 2.15 -8.57 10.36
N VAL A 894 2.87 -8.14 9.33
CA VAL A 894 2.30 -7.25 8.30
C VAL A 894 1.76 -8.04 7.09
N PRO A 895 0.71 -7.55 6.41
CA PRO A 895 0.23 -8.14 5.17
C PRO A 895 1.24 -8.10 4.02
N PRO A 896 1.16 -9.05 3.06
CA PRO A 896 1.98 -9.00 1.85
C PRO A 896 1.81 -7.68 1.08
N GLY A 897 2.92 -6.98 0.86
CA GLY A 897 2.98 -5.67 0.22
C GLY A 897 3.11 -4.50 1.21
N VAL A 898 2.98 -4.75 2.51
CA VAL A 898 3.24 -3.75 3.57
C VAL A 898 4.70 -3.83 4.00
N VAL A 899 5.32 -2.66 4.18
CA VAL A 899 6.69 -2.56 4.72
C VAL A 899 6.67 -2.95 6.20
N GLY A 900 7.65 -3.73 6.65
CA GLY A 900 7.83 -4.06 8.05
C GLY A 900 9.31 -4.30 8.33
N GLU A 901 9.68 -4.35 9.60
CA GLU A 901 11.03 -4.71 10.03
C GLU A 901 11.26 -6.21 9.79
N LEU A 902 12.35 -6.53 9.09
CA LEU A 902 12.74 -7.92 8.87
C LEU A 902 13.28 -8.54 10.16
N CYS A 903 12.76 -9.73 10.44
CA CYS A 903 12.99 -10.44 11.68
C CYS A 903 13.30 -11.91 11.37
N LEU A 904 14.42 -12.42 11.88
CA LEU A 904 14.93 -13.75 11.54
C LEU A 904 14.89 -14.69 12.72
N ALA A 905 14.57 -15.96 12.50
CA ALA A 905 14.56 -16.99 13.52
C ALA A 905 15.06 -18.32 12.97
N GLY A 906 15.48 -19.22 13.87
CA GLY A 906 15.84 -20.60 13.51
C GLY A 906 17.32 -20.92 13.68
N ALA A 907 17.81 -21.87 12.89
CA ALA A 907 19.10 -22.53 13.09
C ALA A 907 20.30 -21.66 12.74
N GLY A 908 20.13 -20.61 11.92
CA GLY A 908 21.17 -19.65 11.58
C GLY A 908 21.52 -18.72 12.74
N LEU A 909 20.64 -18.57 13.74
CA LEU A 909 20.82 -17.56 14.76
C LEU A 909 22.12 -17.75 15.54
N SER A 910 22.82 -16.63 15.73
CA SER A 910 23.97 -16.55 16.61
C SER A 910 23.56 -16.72 18.07
N ARG A 911 24.56 -16.98 18.92
CA ARG A 911 24.35 -16.96 20.37
C ARG A 911 23.95 -15.55 20.84
N GLY A 912 24.46 -14.53 20.16
CA GLY A 912 24.26 -13.10 20.47
C GLY A 912 25.59 -12.35 20.44
N TYR A 913 25.64 -11.21 21.11
CA TYR A 913 26.83 -10.39 21.22
C TYR A 913 27.69 -10.78 22.41
N LEU A 914 28.96 -11.03 22.17
CA LEU A 914 29.92 -11.48 23.18
C LEU A 914 30.05 -10.46 24.31
N GLY A 915 29.82 -10.89 25.55
CA GLY A 915 29.93 -10.03 26.74
C GLY A 915 28.89 -8.91 26.83
N ARG A 916 27.89 -8.86 25.93
CA ARG A 916 26.91 -7.77 25.80
C ARG A 916 25.47 -8.30 25.91
N GLY A 917 25.12 -8.73 27.13
CA GLY A 917 23.78 -9.26 27.42
C GLY A 917 22.66 -8.23 27.25
N ASP A 918 22.98 -6.95 27.47
CA ASP A 918 22.12 -5.79 27.21
C ASP A 918 21.70 -5.72 25.74
N LEU A 919 22.68 -5.62 24.83
CA LEU A 919 22.43 -5.54 23.39
C LEU A 919 21.82 -6.84 22.84
N THR A 920 22.23 -7.98 23.41
CA THR A 920 21.69 -9.27 22.99
C THR A 920 20.19 -9.35 23.31
N ALA A 921 19.75 -8.90 24.48
CA ALA A 921 18.34 -8.90 24.83
C ALA A 921 17.52 -7.89 24.00
N GLU A 922 18.12 -6.79 23.57
CA GLU A 922 17.48 -5.79 22.70
C GLU A 922 17.25 -6.31 21.27
N SER A 923 18.26 -6.97 20.67
CA SER A 923 18.18 -7.43 19.28
C SER A 923 17.65 -8.86 19.13
N PHE A 924 17.83 -9.74 20.13
CA PHE A 924 17.36 -11.13 20.13
C PHE A 924 16.19 -11.29 21.11
N VAL A 925 15.00 -10.97 20.65
CA VAL A 925 13.77 -10.99 21.43
C VAL A 925 13.12 -12.38 21.43
N PRO A 926 12.24 -12.71 22.39
CA PRO A 926 11.45 -13.95 22.32
C PRO A 926 10.65 -14.03 21.02
N ASP A 927 10.63 -15.19 20.36
CA ASP A 927 9.81 -15.42 19.16
C ASP A 927 8.34 -15.67 19.56
N PRO A 928 7.41 -14.74 19.28
CA PRO A 928 5.99 -14.91 19.64
C PRO A 928 5.26 -15.93 18.76
N PHE A 929 5.91 -16.41 17.69
CA PHE A 929 5.36 -17.37 16.73
C PHE A 929 5.97 -18.76 16.88
N ALA A 930 6.90 -18.95 17.81
CA ALA A 930 7.57 -20.22 18.02
C ALA A 930 6.62 -21.28 18.57
N GLY A 931 6.71 -22.50 18.03
CA GLY A 931 6.07 -23.69 18.60
C GLY A 931 6.82 -24.23 19.82
N THR A 932 8.12 -23.89 19.97
CA THR A 932 8.99 -24.37 21.05
C THR A 932 9.30 -23.24 22.03
N PRO A 933 9.07 -23.42 23.34
CA PRO A 933 9.47 -22.42 24.34
C PRO A 933 10.96 -22.12 24.31
N GLY A 934 11.32 -20.83 24.36
CA GLY A 934 12.71 -20.36 24.43
C GLY A 934 13.38 -20.07 23.09
N GLU A 935 12.68 -20.25 21.96
CA GLU A 935 13.14 -19.74 20.67
C GLU A 935 13.15 -18.20 20.65
N ARG A 936 14.07 -17.65 19.87
CA ARG A 936 14.32 -16.22 19.74
C ARG A 936 14.17 -15.78 18.30
N LEU A 937 13.94 -14.49 18.14
CA LEU A 937 13.88 -13.78 16.88
C LEU A 937 14.91 -12.65 16.92
N TYR A 938 15.73 -12.55 15.89
CA TYR A 938 16.69 -11.47 15.69
C TYR A 938 16.04 -10.36 14.86
N ARG A 939 15.96 -9.16 15.44
CA ARG A 939 15.52 -7.94 14.77
C ARG A 939 16.68 -7.37 13.96
N THR A 940 16.58 -7.39 12.64
CA THR A 940 17.70 -6.99 11.77
C THR A 940 17.89 -5.48 11.73
N GLY A 941 16.81 -4.73 11.95
CA GLY A 941 16.75 -3.29 11.72
C GLY A 941 16.61 -2.89 10.25
N ASP A 942 16.42 -3.87 9.35
CA ASP A 942 16.18 -3.67 7.91
C ASP A 942 14.68 -3.60 7.57
#